data_AF-A0A848XVK1-F1
#
_entry.id   AF-A0A848XVK1-F1
#
_cell.length_a   1.000
_cell.length_b   1.000
_cell.length_c   1.000
_cell.angle_alpha   90.00
_cell.angle_beta   90.00
_cell.angle_gamma   90.00
#
_symmetry.space_group_name_H-M   'P 1'
#
loop_
_entity.id
_entity.type
_entity.pdbx_description
1 polymer ?
#
loop_
_entity_poly.entity_id
_entity_poly.type
_entity_poly.pdbx_seq_one_letter_code
_entity_poly.pdbx_strand_id
1 'polypeptide(L)'
;MPRLPFPIFWLLGSIPILSSCIGEYDPLVGPEPPRQAWIISGDQQEGSVGGPLPDPVTLFVRAGLNPAAHVAVEWSVTEGGRLVWADERTDDSGMARALWLLGPGEGDQALIARAQGAETQRASAMAVEGLAVEVVSLTVTPPSLSLLEGDTFLLLALPRDAGSNLVEDAEIAWNSDDPSVVTVDSEGRLTGQAIGSAVVRASSGDAEASVSVSVTDSQPEVTGVAISPEEHRFISMQDTLMATAVAVDDSGRAVPGHEITWSSNDESVATVNSQGRVVSRGLGSAIIVAALACCGPSDEMEVTVTQEPATVQLTPGAFELDVGETLSLDARVRDGNGFDVIGSSLVWSTSNPAVASVAANGAITAHGAGSVEVTAFAGSAAGSATGTVSGGDPASGVYYLSPAGNDDSAGTTPSTAWRTLERANTNELAPGDRVLLERGGVWREELHTRSGVTYDAYGSGPAPVIHGGTRIEEWSSEGAGVYSAPFDFTHDYMGVWDSDGYGFARAPNRGFVDQNPGSFLPAGGRIYVASRDGAHPDALEVSHRGSGVTIWKRSDVTIQNLEIVHAIVGIYVDPASPGARIQDVYVHHTGYYGLEAYGFGTQVLDSEFSRNGQARGGGGLTLHGNGQVVERTVFRENGGHPMLASALGENYAWGGGPQASDGASNCIIRDNDVIGLDQGLRIDVGVNLENNVSGCIVEGNETRLNTVGVSINQAAGENRVEGNRIRDWVDPGSQYSLSAGIALVGDSPNQTVLDNILSSDRVVSSTPDHVAILVSAGSAPGVTIDRNTYWYPVAPDHMGYWGPTRQFLSFPEWQSATGQDGNGAWANP
;
A
#
# COMPACT_ATOMS: atom_id res chain seq x y z
N MET A 1 -10.28 26.80 11.86
CA MET A 1 -9.97 25.52 11.17
C MET A 1 -8.94 25.82 10.10
N PRO A 2 -7.78 25.16 10.15
CA PRO A 2 -7.60 23.91 9.39
C PRO A 2 -6.90 22.81 10.21
N ARG A 3 -6.94 21.55 9.76
CA ARG A 3 -6.07 20.47 10.29
C ARG A 3 -5.51 19.59 9.17
N LEU A 4 -4.23 19.29 9.35
CA LEU A 4 -3.25 18.52 8.58
C LEU A 4 -3.38 17.00 8.77
N PRO A 5 -2.65 16.18 7.98
CA PRO A 5 -2.22 14.85 8.42
C PRO A 5 -0.70 14.60 8.27
N PHE A 6 -0.13 13.84 9.22
CA PHE A 6 1.09 13.01 9.07
C PHE A 6 1.00 11.78 10.03
N PRO A 7 1.71 10.66 9.75
CA PRO A 7 1.39 9.29 10.20
C PRO A 7 2.29 8.73 11.32
N ILE A 8 1.93 7.58 11.91
CA ILE A 8 2.76 6.81 12.87
C ILE A 8 2.70 5.29 12.60
N PHE A 9 3.88 4.66 12.63
CA PHE A 9 4.20 3.22 12.56
C PHE A 9 3.93 2.45 13.88
N TRP A 10 3.71 1.14 13.79
CA TRP A 10 3.66 0.18 14.90
C TRP A 10 4.74 -0.90 14.76
N LEU A 11 5.42 -1.30 15.85
CA LEU A 11 5.85 -2.69 16.09
C LEU A 11 6.32 -2.96 17.55
N LEU A 12 5.54 -3.84 18.21
CA LEU A 12 5.83 -4.95 19.16
C LEU A 12 6.79 -4.84 20.38
N GLY A 13 6.32 -5.42 21.51
CA GLY A 13 7.13 -5.95 22.62
C GLY A 13 6.30 -6.49 23.79
N SER A 14 6.48 -7.77 24.17
CA SER A 14 5.64 -8.56 25.10
C SER A 14 6.36 -8.94 26.42
N ILE A 15 5.67 -8.82 27.59
CA ILE A 15 5.62 -9.71 28.82
C ILE A 15 6.94 -9.91 29.68
N PRO A 16 7.00 -10.26 31.02
CA PRO A 16 6.02 -10.69 32.08
C PRO A 16 6.12 -10.13 33.56
N ILE A 17 5.01 -10.35 34.31
CA ILE A 17 4.70 -10.72 35.74
C ILE A 17 5.79 -10.81 36.87
N LEU A 18 5.53 -10.23 38.08
CA LEU A 18 5.43 -10.86 39.46
C LEU A 18 5.69 -9.92 40.69
N SER A 19 4.79 -10.01 41.70
CA SER A 19 4.90 -9.89 43.20
C SER A 19 6.08 -9.11 43.86
N SER A 20 5.93 -8.23 44.87
CA SER A 20 5.42 -8.46 46.25
C SER A 20 5.66 -7.21 47.15
N CYS A 21 5.10 -7.23 48.36
CA CYS A 21 4.99 -6.24 49.46
C CYS A 21 6.19 -5.30 49.78
N ILE A 22 5.92 -4.10 50.34
CA ILE A 22 6.54 -3.44 51.52
C ILE A 22 5.66 -2.22 51.91
N GLY A 23 5.41 -2.04 53.21
CA GLY A 23 4.83 -0.81 53.76
C GLY A 23 5.93 0.11 54.29
N GLU A 24 5.72 1.43 54.22
CA GLU A 24 6.55 2.41 54.93
C GLU A 24 5.79 3.72 55.20
N TYR A 25 6.15 4.32 56.33
CA TYR A 25 5.61 5.49 57.01
C TYR A 25 6.15 6.78 56.34
N ASP A 26 5.29 7.72 55.95
CA ASP A 26 5.70 9.00 55.34
C ASP A 26 5.93 10.10 56.43
N PRO A 27 7.14 10.68 56.53
CA PRO A 27 7.46 11.76 57.47
C PRO A 27 7.40 13.13 56.78
N LEU A 28 6.20 13.64 56.45
CA LEU A 28 6.01 15.03 55.98
C LEU A 28 4.66 15.62 56.42
N VAL A 29 4.48 15.88 57.72
CA VAL A 29 3.38 16.74 58.20
C VAL A 29 3.96 17.88 59.04
N GLY A 30 4.24 19.01 58.38
CA GLY A 30 4.24 20.30 59.06
C GLY A 30 2.81 20.63 59.54
N PRO A 31 2.63 21.53 60.53
CA PRO A 31 1.30 21.86 61.04
C PRO A 31 0.39 22.30 59.89
N GLU A 32 -0.79 21.68 59.78
CA GLU A 32 -1.77 22.04 58.75
C GLU A 32 -2.06 23.55 58.82
N PRO A 33 -2.10 24.26 57.67
CA PRO A 33 -2.42 25.67 57.65
C PRO A 33 -3.82 25.91 58.23
N PRO A 34 -4.05 27.04 58.94
CA PRO A 34 -5.36 27.34 59.54
C PRO A 34 -6.43 27.35 58.45
N ARG A 35 -7.57 26.70 58.74
CA ARG A 35 -8.67 26.59 57.79
C ARG A 35 -9.55 27.84 57.83
N GLN A 36 -10.08 28.21 56.68
CA GLN A 36 -11.02 29.34 56.53
C GLN A 36 -12.32 28.82 55.94
N ALA A 37 -13.46 29.38 56.36
CA ALA A 37 -14.77 28.95 55.90
C ALA A 37 -15.73 30.13 55.72
N TRP A 38 -16.64 30.04 54.74
CA TRP A 38 -17.70 31.03 54.48
C TRP A 38 -18.94 30.37 53.89
N ILE A 39 -20.09 30.96 54.19
CA ILE A 39 -21.34 30.59 53.54
C ILE A 39 -21.38 31.26 52.16
N ILE A 40 -21.60 30.46 51.13
CA ILE A 40 -21.56 30.90 49.73
C ILE A 40 -22.94 30.82 49.05
N SER A 41 -23.93 30.20 49.70
CA SER A 41 -25.34 30.17 49.28
C SER A 41 -26.23 29.88 50.49
N GLY A 42 -27.53 30.19 50.40
CA GLY A 42 -28.51 29.98 51.48
C GLY A 42 -28.50 31.03 52.60
N ASP A 43 -27.76 32.13 52.48
CA ASP A 43 -27.80 33.25 53.44
C ASP A 43 -28.65 34.41 52.91
N GLN A 44 -29.33 35.11 53.84
CA GLN A 44 -30.17 36.30 53.63
C GLN A 44 -31.29 36.12 52.60
N GLN A 45 -31.94 34.95 52.61
CA GLN A 45 -33.07 34.65 51.72
C GLN A 45 -34.41 34.77 52.43
N GLU A 46 -35.45 35.03 51.67
CA GLU A 46 -36.84 34.92 52.12
C GLU A 46 -37.40 33.53 51.77
N GLY A 47 -38.17 32.94 52.68
CA GLY A 47 -38.87 31.67 52.47
C GLY A 47 -40.23 31.66 53.16
N SER A 48 -41.13 30.80 52.71
CA SER A 48 -42.44 30.67 53.35
C SER A 48 -42.32 30.09 54.77
N VAL A 49 -43.18 30.56 55.66
CA VAL A 49 -43.37 29.95 56.99
C VAL A 49 -43.61 28.44 56.84
N GLY A 50 -42.80 27.61 57.52
CA GLY A 50 -42.91 26.15 57.45
C GLY A 50 -42.31 25.50 56.19
N GLY A 51 -41.89 26.30 55.20
CA GLY A 51 -41.33 25.84 53.93
C GLY A 51 -39.79 25.79 53.90
N PRO A 52 -39.19 25.10 52.92
CA PRO A 52 -37.73 25.07 52.75
C PRO A 52 -37.23 26.41 52.24
N LEU A 53 -36.00 26.77 52.62
CA LEU A 53 -35.31 27.90 52.00
C LEU A 53 -35.12 27.63 50.49
N PRO A 54 -35.32 28.62 49.60
CA PRO A 54 -35.23 28.41 48.15
C PRO A 54 -33.89 27.80 47.70
N ASP A 55 -32.76 28.31 48.20
CA ASP A 55 -31.46 27.68 48.00
C ASP A 55 -30.90 27.11 49.32
N PRO A 56 -30.29 25.91 49.31
CA PRO A 56 -29.66 25.34 50.50
C PRO A 56 -28.49 26.16 51.04
N VAL A 57 -28.32 26.13 52.36
CA VAL A 57 -27.15 26.75 53.00
C VAL A 57 -25.90 25.96 52.65
N THR A 58 -24.96 26.61 51.95
CA THR A 58 -23.73 25.98 51.47
C THR A 58 -22.52 26.62 52.12
N LEU A 59 -21.77 25.82 52.88
CA LEU A 59 -20.50 26.20 53.49
C LEU A 59 -19.35 25.74 52.60
N PHE A 60 -18.40 26.64 52.30
CA PHE A 60 -17.15 26.29 51.64
C PHE A 60 -15.98 26.44 52.61
N VAL A 61 -15.10 25.43 52.67
CA VAL A 61 -13.94 25.35 53.57
C VAL A 61 -12.67 25.17 52.75
N ARG A 62 -11.61 25.91 53.11
CA ARG A 62 -10.28 25.81 52.48
C ARG A 62 -9.16 25.79 53.51
N ALA A 63 -8.04 25.18 53.15
CA ALA A 63 -6.78 25.19 53.90
C ALA A 63 -5.70 25.86 53.02
N GLY A 64 -5.30 27.08 53.36
CA GLY A 64 -4.48 27.91 52.46
C GLY A 64 -5.24 28.29 51.19
N LEU A 65 -4.69 27.93 50.02
CA LEU A 65 -5.31 28.20 48.71
C LEU A 65 -6.18 27.04 48.18
N ASN A 66 -6.14 25.88 48.84
CA ASN A 66 -6.80 24.68 48.35
C ASN A 66 -8.11 24.40 49.11
N PRO A 67 -9.16 23.91 48.44
CA PRO A 67 -10.33 23.40 49.12
C PRO A 67 -9.98 22.30 50.12
N ALA A 68 -10.64 22.30 51.27
CA ALA A 68 -10.39 21.35 52.34
C ALA A 68 -11.47 20.25 52.30
N ALA A 69 -11.12 19.12 51.69
CA ALA A 69 -12.01 17.97 51.57
C ALA A 69 -12.17 17.20 52.89
N HIS A 70 -13.33 16.58 53.08
CA HIS A 70 -13.67 15.68 54.18
C HIS A 70 -13.54 16.28 55.59
N VAL A 71 -13.58 17.60 55.71
CA VAL A 71 -13.56 18.30 57.00
C VAL A 71 -14.92 18.14 57.66
N ALA A 72 -14.94 17.70 58.93
CA ALA A 72 -16.17 17.57 59.70
C ALA A 72 -16.86 18.94 59.87
N VAL A 73 -18.18 18.98 59.61
CA VAL A 73 -19.02 20.16 59.73
C VAL A 73 -20.19 19.87 60.67
N GLU A 74 -20.33 20.68 61.71
CA GLU A 74 -21.49 20.67 62.59
C GLU A 74 -22.45 21.79 62.23
N TRP A 75 -23.72 21.44 62.05
CA TRP A 75 -24.80 22.37 61.72
C TRP A 75 -25.76 22.48 62.91
N SER A 76 -26.13 23.70 63.28
CA SER A 76 -27.05 23.95 64.38
C SER A 76 -27.99 25.09 64.06
N VAL A 77 -29.28 24.79 63.96
CA VAL A 77 -30.32 25.83 63.88
C VAL A 77 -30.37 26.56 65.21
N THR A 78 -30.25 27.88 65.17
CA THR A 78 -30.24 28.70 66.39
C THR A 78 -31.53 29.47 66.60
N GLU A 79 -32.23 29.84 65.51
CA GLU A 79 -33.48 30.57 65.57
C GLU A 79 -34.40 30.04 64.46
N GLY A 80 -35.54 29.45 64.84
CA GLY A 80 -36.60 29.01 63.93
C GLY A 80 -36.27 27.81 63.02
N GLY A 81 -37.27 26.95 62.81
CA GLY A 81 -37.18 25.89 61.81
C GLY A 81 -36.36 24.67 62.24
N ARG A 82 -36.00 23.84 61.26
CA ARG A 82 -35.22 22.60 61.45
C ARG A 82 -34.45 22.23 60.19
N LEU A 83 -33.36 21.48 60.34
CA LEU A 83 -32.68 20.86 59.20
C LEU A 83 -33.49 19.66 58.70
N VAL A 84 -33.62 19.54 57.39
CA VAL A 84 -34.17 18.34 56.73
C VAL A 84 -33.04 17.32 56.53
N TRP A 85 -31.90 17.80 56.06
CA TRP A 85 -30.63 17.06 55.99
C TRP A 85 -29.47 18.05 56.01
N ALA A 86 -28.29 17.59 56.41
CA ALA A 86 -27.05 18.36 56.32
C ALA A 86 -25.85 17.43 56.15
N ASP A 87 -24.88 17.87 55.35
CA ASP A 87 -23.63 17.13 55.15
C ASP A 87 -22.77 17.24 56.41
N GLU A 88 -22.38 16.09 56.98
CA GLU A 88 -21.51 16.04 58.16
C GLU A 88 -20.03 16.31 57.83
N ARG A 89 -19.68 16.30 56.53
CA ARG A 89 -18.32 16.54 56.04
C ARG A 89 -18.34 17.31 54.72
N THR A 90 -17.29 18.06 54.44
CA THR A 90 -17.07 18.63 53.11
C THR A 90 -16.76 17.55 52.06
N ASP A 91 -17.22 17.77 50.83
CA ASP A 91 -16.86 16.97 49.66
C ASP A 91 -15.44 17.30 49.15
N ASP A 92 -15.01 16.66 48.06
CA ASP A 92 -13.68 16.85 47.45
C ASP A 92 -13.43 18.30 47.00
N SER A 93 -14.51 19.07 46.78
CA SER A 93 -14.45 20.49 46.43
C SER A 93 -14.46 21.42 47.64
N GLY A 94 -14.41 20.87 48.87
CA GLY A 94 -14.44 21.64 50.11
C GLY A 94 -15.81 22.19 50.47
N MET A 95 -16.91 21.68 49.90
CA MET A 95 -18.27 22.15 50.16
C MET A 95 -19.05 21.20 51.05
N ALA A 96 -19.85 21.75 51.96
CA ALA A 96 -20.87 21.03 52.73
C ALA A 96 -22.19 21.80 52.63
N ARG A 97 -23.32 21.12 52.46
CA ARG A 97 -24.65 21.73 52.28
C ARG A 97 -25.62 21.30 53.36
N ALA A 98 -26.62 22.15 53.59
CA ALA A 98 -27.71 21.87 54.51
C ALA A 98 -29.03 22.41 53.95
N LEU A 99 -30.06 21.55 53.90
CA LEU A 99 -31.42 21.98 53.58
C LEU A 99 -32.14 22.37 54.86
N TRP A 100 -32.52 23.64 54.94
CA TRP A 100 -33.14 24.23 56.11
C TRP A 100 -34.60 24.58 55.86
N LEU A 101 -35.49 24.01 56.68
CA LEU A 101 -36.91 24.32 56.70
C LEU A 101 -37.16 25.43 57.71
N LEU A 102 -37.78 26.53 57.29
CA LEU A 102 -38.10 27.66 58.17
C LEU A 102 -39.21 27.29 59.16
N GLY A 103 -39.14 27.87 60.35
CA GLY A 103 -40.08 27.63 61.43
C GLY A 103 -41.46 28.23 61.20
N PRO A 104 -42.43 27.89 62.06
CA PRO A 104 -43.84 28.31 61.93
C PRO A 104 -44.09 29.79 62.28
N GLY A 105 -43.06 30.59 62.58
CA GLY A 105 -43.18 32.00 62.92
C GLY A 105 -42.51 32.89 61.88
N GLU A 106 -43.18 33.99 61.52
CA GLU A 106 -42.63 35.03 60.65
C GLU A 106 -41.44 35.75 61.30
N GLY A 107 -40.56 36.29 60.45
CA GLY A 107 -39.40 37.08 60.85
C GLY A 107 -38.07 36.36 60.66
N ASP A 108 -37.01 37.01 61.16
CA ASP A 108 -35.64 36.53 61.02
C ASP A 108 -35.41 35.21 61.76
N GLN A 109 -34.76 34.29 61.08
CA GLN A 109 -34.35 32.96 61.55
C GLN A 109 -32.86 32.78 61.25
N ALA A 110 -32.20 31.82 61.92
CA ALA A 110 -30.77 31.62 61.76
C ALA A 110 -30.27 30.18 61.96
N LEU A 111 -29.25 29.84 61.17
CA LEU A 111 -28.51 28.59 61.17
C LEU A 111 -27.01 28.86 61.35
N ILE A 112 -26.34 28.06 62.18
CA ILE A 112 -24.88 28.10 62.37
C ILE A 112 -24.22 26.88 61.71
N ALA A 113 -23.09 27.10 61.05
CA ALA A 113 -22.21 26.07 60.49
C ALA A 113 -20.79 26.16 61.09
N ARG A 114 -20.25 25.04 61.60
CA ARG A 114 -18.94 24.95 62.24
C ARG A 114 -18.09 23.86 61.59
N ALA A 115 -17.12 24.25 60.77
CA ALA A 115 -16.13 23.32 60.24
C ALA A 115 -14.95 23.15 61.20
N GLN A 116 -14.48 21.92 61.40
CA GLN A 116 -13.37 21.61 62.30
C GLN A 116 -12.10 22.39 61.89
N GLY A 117 -11.59 23.22 62.79
CA GLY A 117 -10.38 24.01 62.58
C GLY A 117 -10.58 25.32 61.79
N ALA A 118 -11.82 25.73 61.53
CA ALA A 118 -12.18 27.00 60.90
C ALA A 118 -13.11 27.86 61.80
N GLU A 119 -13.28 29.13 61.44
CA GLU A 119 -14.20 30.04 62.13
C GLU A 119 -15.68 29.67 61.88
N THR A 120 -16.52 29.91 62.90
CA THR A 120 -17.95 29.64 62.85
C THR A 120 -18.68 30.62 61.93
N GLN A 121 -19.54 30.11 61.05
CA GLN A 121 -20.35 30.91 60.14
C GLN A 121 -21.82 30.88 60.54
N ARG A 122 -22.55 31.98 60.28
CA ARG A 122 -23.99 32.11 60.54
C ARG A 122 -24.69 32.48 59.23
N ALA A 123 -25.70 31.72 58.86
CA ALA A 123 -26.68 32.10 57.85
C ALA A 123 -27.95 32.61 58.55
N SER A 124 -28.60 33.57 57.91
CA SER A 124 -29.90 34.12 58.27
C SER A 124 -30.89 33.93 57.14
N ALA A 125 -32.18 33.84 57.48
CA ALA A 125 -33.27 33.82 56.53
C ALA A 125 -34.50 34.51 57.11
N MET A 126 -35.36 35.05 56.27
CA MET A 126 -36.61 35.71 56.67
C MET A 126 -37.79 34.81 56.33
N ALA A 127 -38.55 34.39 57.35
CA ALA A 127 -39.79 33.66 57.13
C ALA A 127 -40.94 34.64 56.89
N VAL A 128 -41.63 34.50 55.75
CA VAL A 128 -42.77 35.35 55.36
C VAL A 128 -44.04 34.51 55.16
N GLU A 129 -45.20 35.08 55.47
CA GLU A 129 -46.50 34.42 55.26
C GLU A 129 -46.75 34.21 53.76
N GLY A 130 -47.05 32.96 53.35
CA GLY A 130 -47.31 32.62 51.96
C GLY A 130 -48.77 32.90 51.56
N LEU A 131 -48.97 33.53 50.39
CA LEU A 131 -50.29 33.68 49.77
C LEU A 131 -50.87 32.29 49.44
N ALA A 132 -52.12 32.02 49.82
CA ALA A 132 -52.81 30.77 49.49
C ALA A 132 -52.85 30.53 47.97
N VAL A 133 -52.30 29.40 47.52
CA VAL A 133 -52.22 29.03 46.10
C VAL A 133 -53.48 28.25 45.70
N GLU A 134 -54.18 28.73 44.67
CA GLU A 134 -55.41 28.13 44.16
C GLU A 134 -55.13 26.83 43.38
N VAL A 135 -55.91 25.77 43.64
CA VAL A 135 -55.86 24.51 42.90
C VAL A 135 -56.61 24.66 41.58
N VAL A 136 -55.91 24.52 40.46
CA VAL A 136 -56.46 24.68 39.10
C VAL A 136 -56.71 23.34 38.43
N SER A 137 -56.00 22.28 38.82
CA SER A 137 -56.23 20.93 38.27
C SER A 137 -56.08 19.85 39.32
N LEU A 138 -56.78 18.73 39.11
CA LEU A 138 -56.77 17.56 39.99
C LEU A 138 -56.63 16.29 39.15
N THR A 139 -55.83 15.34 39.62
CA THR A 139 -55.70 14.02 38.98
C THR A 139 -55.86 12.92 40.03
N VAL A 140 -56.62 11.87 39.70
CA VAL A 140 -56.81 10.68 40.56
C VAL A 140 -56.25 9.46 39.85
N THR A 141 -55.48 8.63 40.56
CA THR A 141 -54.86 7.41 40.02
C THR A 141 -55.23 6.18 40.87
N PRO A 142 -55.60 5.04 40.25
CA PRO A 142 -55.80 4.83 38.80
C PRO A 142 -57.13 5.44 38.29
N PRO A 143 -57.30 5.67 36.96
CA PRO A 143 -58.54 6.21 36.38
C PRO A 143 -59.69 5.19 36.32
N SER A 144 -59.39 3.90 36.46
CA SER A 144 -60.38 2.84 36.68
C SER A 144 -59.82 1.77 37.62
N LEU A 145 -60.70 1.09 38.34
CA LEU A 145 -60.35 0.07 39.33
C LEU A 145 -61.40 -1.04 39.36
N SER A 146 -60.97 -2.29 39.56
CA SER A 146 -61.87 -3.40 39.90
C SER A 146 -61.54 -3.91 41.30
N LEU A 147 -62.57 -4.11 42.12
CA LEU A 147 -62.48 -4.60 43.49
C LEU A 147 -63.32 -5.88 43.66
N LEU A 148 -62.94 -6.74 44.60
CA LEU A 148 -63.86 -7.75 45.12
C LEU A 148 -64.76 -7.14 46.20
N GLU A 149 -65.92 -7.74 46.42
CA GLU A 149 -66.77 -7.38 47.55
C GLU A 149 -66.00 -7.51 48.88
N GLY A 150 -65.95 -6.43 49.66
CA GLY A 150 -65.19 -6.34 50.91
C GLY A 150 -63.75 -5.83 50.78
N ASP A 151 -63.18 -5.74 49.57
CA ASP A 151 -61.84 -5.22 49.36
C ASP A 151 -61.77 -3.70 49.56
N THR A 152 -60.60 -3.21 49.99
CA THR A 152 -60.33 -1.78 50.15
C THR A 152 -59.15 -1.32 49.31
N PHE A 153 -59.21 -0.11 48.77
CA PHE A 153 -58.13 0.49 47.96
C PHE A 153 -57.99 1.98 48.24
N LEU A 154 -56.77 2.47 48.45
CA LEU A 154 -56.52 3.91 48.70
C LEU A 154 -56.21 4.61 47.38
N LEU A 155 -57.03 5.61 47.01
CA LEU A 155 -56.78 6.44 45.84
C LEU A 155 -55.73 7.51 46.13
N LEU A 156 -54.91 7.85 45.12
CA LEU A 156 -54.01 9.00 45.17
C LEU A 156 -54.62 10.16 44.38
N ALA A 157 -54.83 11.31 45.04
CA ALA A 157 -55.20 12.57 44.42
C ALA A 157 -54.01 13.55 44.39
N LEU A 158 -53.76 14.17 43.24
CA LEU A 158 -52.66 15.11 43.03
C LEU A 158 -53.22 16.48 42.58
N PRO A 159 -53.49 17.41 43.52
CA PRO A 159 -53.90 18.77 43.21
C PRO A 159 -52.72 19.59 42.71
N ARG A 160 -52.94 20.41 41.67
CA ARG A 160 -51.92 21.29 41.09
C ARG A 160 -52.43 22.70 40.85
N ASP A 161 -51.54 23.68 41.00
CA ASP A 161 -51.78 25.09 40.70
C ASP A 161 -51.74 25.41 39.19
N ALA A 162 -51.94 26.69 38.82
CA ALA A 162 -51.85 27.15 37.43
C ALA A 162 -50.47 26.90 36.78
N GLY A 163 -49.42 26.81 37.59
CA GLY A 163 -48.04 26.52 37.19
C GLY A 163 -47.73 25.02 37.08
N SER A 164 -48.72 24.14 37.31
CA SER A 164 -48.57 22.69 37.40
C SER A 164 -47.76 22.18 38.59
N ASN A 165 -47.53 23.01 39.63
CA ASN A 165 -46.88 22.60 40.86
C ASN A 165 -47.87 21.88 41.78
N LEU A 166 -47.39 20.93 42.59
CA LEU A 166 -48.24 20.26 43.59
C LEU A 166 -48.63 21.23 44.72
N VAL A 167 -49.89 21.17 45.16
CA VAL A 167 -50.38 21.92 46.31
C VAL A 167 -50.53 20.96 47.49
N GLU A 168 -49.50 20.85 48.34
CA GLU A 168 -49.37 19.76 49.32
C GLU A 168 -50.45 19.77 50.43
N ASP A 169 -51.03 20.93 50.75
CA ASP A 169 -52.04 21.10 51.82
C ASP A 169 -53.46 21.34 51.28
N ALA A 170 -53.73 21.02 50.02
CA ALA A 170 -55.07 21.18 49.45
C ALA A 170 -56.06 20.15 50.03
N GLU A 171 -57.21 20.64 50.51
CA GLU A 171 -58.28 19.80 51.04
C GLU A 171 -59.04 19.12 49.88
N ILE A 172 -59.08 17.79 49.88
CA ILE A 172 -59.77 16.99 48.85
C ILE A 172 -61.09 16.44 49.41
N ALA A 173 -62.20 16.78 48.77
CA ALA A 173 -63.50 16.19 49.06
C ALA A 173 -63.76 14.97 48.15
N TRP A 174 -64.20 13.86 48.75
CA TRP A 174 -64.48 12.61 48.04
C TRP A 174 -65.97 12.25 48.08
N ASN A 175 -66.49 11.73 46.96
CA ASN A 175 -67.88 11.26 46.87
C ASN A 175 -68.02 10.08 45.91
N SER A 176 -68.77 9.05 46.31
CA SER A 176 -69.23 7.97 45.42
C SER A 176 -70.62 8.28 44.89
N ASP A 177 -70.88 8.05 43.60
CA ASP A 177 -72.22 8.22 43.03
C ASP A 177 -73.18 7.06 43.38
N ASP A 178 -72.65 5.89 43.75
CA ASP A 178 -73.40 4.77 44.32
C ASP A 178 -72.66 4.17 45.53
N PRO A 179 -72.89 4.72 46.73
CA PRO A 179 -72.33 4.20 47.98
C PRO A 179 -72.79 2.77 48.34
N SER A 180 -73.85 2.24 47.71
CA SER A 180 -74.27 0.86 47.93
C SER A 180 -73.38 -0.15 47.19
N VAL A 181 -72.64 0.31 46.18
CA VAL A 181 -71.68 -0.48 45.41
C VAL A 181 -70.25 -0.23 45.91
N VAL A 182 -69.84 1.03 46.10
CA VAL A 182 -68.50 1.41 46.64
C VAL A 182 -68.62 2.63 47.55
N THR A 183 -68.09 2.55 48.77
CA THR A 183 -67.93 3.71 49.68
C THR A 183 -66.51 4.29 49.58
N VAL A 184 -66.35 5.58 49.82
CA VAL A 184 -65.05 6.28 49.94
C VAL A 184 -65.02 7.09 51.25
N ASP A 185 -63.90 7.07 51.98
CA ASP A 185 -63.70 7.90 53.19
C ASP A 185 -62.99 9.24 52.90
N SER A 186 -62.77 10.06 53.94
CA SER A 186 -62.14 11.39 53.83
C SER A 186 -60.70 11.34 53.33
N GLU A 187 -60.03 10.19 53.49
CA GLU A 187 -58.66 9.98 53.04
C GLU A 187 -58.60 9.40 51.61
N GLY A 188 -59.75 9.18 50.95
CA GLY A 188 -59.82 8.63 49.59
C GLY A 188 -59.75 7.10 49.54
N ARG A 189 -59.99 6.41 50.65
CA ARG A 189 -59.99 4.94 50.71
C ARG A 189 -61.35 4.38 50.32
N LEU A 190 -61.35 3.59 49.27
CA LEU A 190 -62.48 2.84 48.76
C LEU A 190 -62.73 1.57 49.57
N THR A 191 -63.99 1.18 49.71
CA THR A 191 -64.42 -0.16 50.15
C THR A 191 -65.51 -0.67 49.21
N GLY A 192 -65.31 -1.83 48.58
CA GLY A 192 -66.33 -2.48 47.76
C GLY A 192 -67.42 -3.06 48.63
N GLN A 193 -68.68 -2.65 48.43
CA GLN A 193 -69.82 -3.03 49.28
C GLN A 193 -70.72 -4.09 48.63
N ALA A 194 -70.95 -4.01 47.32
CA ALA A 194 -71.79 -4.94 46.59
C ALA A 194 -71.42 -4.95 45.10
N ILE A 195 -71.72 -6.05 44.41
CA ILE A 195 -71.48 -6.22 42.97
C ILE A 195 -72.15 -5.10 42.17
N GLY A 196 -71.38 -4.44 41.29
CA GLY A 196 -71.90 -3.34 40.46
C GLY A 196 -70.79 -2.44 39.95
N SER A 197 -71.18 -1.27 39.44
CA SER A 197 -70.24 -0.22 39.01
C SER A 197 -70.64 1.12 39.61
N ALA A 198 -69.68 1.86 40.15
CA ALA A 198 -69.83 3.21 40.68
C ALA A 198 -68.70 4.13 40.18
N VAL A 199 -68.92 5.44 40.14
CA VAL A 199 -67.91 6.46 39.88
C VAL A 199 -67.63 7.22 41.17
N VAL A 200 -66.36 7.23 41.58
CA VAL A 200 -65.90 8.02 42.73
C VAL A 200 -65.25 9.30 42.20
N ARG A 201 -65.64 10.44 42.76
CA ARG A 201 -65.17 11.78 42.39
C ARG A 201 -64.36 12.39 43.53
N ALA A 202 -63.27 13.05 43.16
CA ALA A 202 -62.49 13.92 44.02
C ALA A 202 -62.68 15.37 43.57
N SER A 203 -62.76 16.32 44.50
CA SER A 203 -62.77 17.75 44.20
C SER A 203 -61.92 18.55 45.18
N SER A 204 -61.35 19.65 44.70
CA SER A 204 -60.60 20.64 45.49
C SER A 204 -60.80 22.01 44.87
N GLY A 205 -61.58 22.88 45.51
CA GLY A 205 -62.08 24.10 44.87
C GLY A 205 -62.95 23.76 43.66
N ASP A 206 -62.67 24.39 42.52
CA ASP A 206 -63.37 24.15 41.25
C ASP A 206 -62.77 22.98 40.42
N ALA A 207 -61.65 22.40 40.86
CA ALA A 207 -61.00 21.29 40.17
C ALA A 207 -61.62 19.94 40.57
N GLU A 208 -61.98 19.12 39.59
CA GLU A 208 -62.56 17.79 39.79
C GLU A 208 -61.79 16.69 39.02
N ALA A 209 -61.81 15.48 39.57
CA ALA A 209 -61.33 14.26 38.91
C ALA A 209 -62.21 13.06 39.31
N SER A 210 -62.24 12.01 38.50
CA SER A 210 -63.07 10.84 38.79
C SER A 210 -62.37 9.52 38.42
N VAL A 211 -62.76 8.45 39.11
CA VAL A 211 -62.36 7.07 38.87
C VAL A 211 -63.60 6.19 38.72
N SER A 212 -63.61 5.32 37.71
CA SER A 212 -64.66 4.31 37.54
C SER A 212 -64.29 3.05 38.29
N VAL A 213 -65.15 2.58 39.20
CA VAL A 213 -64.90 1.41 40.05
C VAL A 213 -65.94 0.35 39.76
N SER A 214 -65.52 -0.88 39.46
CA SER A 214 -66.39 -2.05 39.37
C SER A 214 -66.13 -3.01 40.54
N VAL A 215 -67.17 -3.44 41.22
CA VAL A 215 -67.11 -4.46 42.28
C VAL A 215 -67.65 -5.77 41.74
N THR A 216 -66.91 -6.84 41.96
CA THR A 216 -67.22 -8.19 41.47
C THR A 216 -67.19 -9.19 42.63
N ASP A 217 -67.87 -10.33 42.50
CA ASP A 217 -67.92 -11.38 43.56
C ASP A 217 -66.75 -12.35 43.51
N SER A 218 -66.00 -12.35 42.41
CA SER A 218 -64.94 -13.30 42.14
C SER A 218 -63.94 -12.71 41.14
N GLN A 219 -62.66 -13.03 41.35
CA GLN A 219 -61.62 -12.73 40.37
C GLN A 219 -61.88 -13.58 39.12
N PRO A 220 -61.67 -13.06 37.88
CA PRO A 220 -61.85 -13.86 36.67
C PRO A 220 -61.06 -15.18 36.77
N GLU A 221 -61.76 -16.30 36.54
CA GLU A 221 -61.18 -17.63 36.64
C GLU A 221 -60.09 -17.80 35.58
N VAL A 222 -58.88 -18.16 36.02
CA VAL A 222 -57.77 -18.46 35.12
C VAL A 222 -57.98 -19.86 34.55
N THR A 223 -58.26 -19.94 33.25
CA THR A 223 -58.50 -21.21 32.55
C THR A 223 -57.34 -21.61 31.64
N GLY A 224 -56.42 -20.69 31.34
CA GLY A 224 -55.31 -20.91 30.42
C GLY A 224 -54.04 -20.13 30.76
N VAL A 225 -52.96 -20.48 30.06
CA VAL A 225 -51.79 -19.61 29.83
C VAL A 225 -51.75 -19.35 28.33
N ALA A 226 -51.30 -18.17 27.91
CA ALA A 226 -51.03 -17.85 26.51
C ALA A 226 -49.56 -17.46 26.35
N ILE A 227 -48.78 -18.31 25.68
CA ILE A 227 -47.37 -18.08 25.35
C ILE A 227 -47.23 -17.37 23.99
N SER A 228 -46.24 -16.50 23.84
CA SER A 228 -45.95 -15.82 22.57
C SER A 228 -44.44 -15.66 22.35
N PRO A 229 -43.91 -16.04 21.16
CA PRO A 229 -44.62 -16.70 20.03
C PRO A 229 -44.99 -18.17 20.31
N GLU A 230 -45.86 -18.77 19.48
CA GLU A 230 -46.22 -20.21 19.54
C GLU A 230 -45.12 -21.12 18.96
N GLU A 231 -44.34 -20.61 17.99
CA GLU A 231 -43.21 -21.31 17.41
C GLU A 231 -42.04 -20.36 17.17
N HIS A 232 -40.81 -20.88 17.25
CA HIS A 232 -39.61 -20.15 16.89
C HIS A 232 -38.52 -21.04 16.29
N ARG A 233 -37.84 -20.53 15.27
CA ARG A 233 -36.70 -21.20 14.64
C ARG A 233 -35.42 -20.41 14.89
N PHE A 234 -34.48 -21.00 15.64
CA PHE A 234 -33.12 -20.50 15.75
C PHE A 234 -32.26 -21.01 14.59
N ILE A 235 -31.40 -20.15 14.06
CA ILE A 235 -30.49 -20.45 12.95
C ILE A 235 -29.01 -20.42 13.35
N SER A 236 -28.71 -19.99 14.59
CA SER A 236 -27.38 -20.06 15.17
C SER A 236 -27.43 -20.61 16.60
N MET A 237 -26.29 -21.14 17.05
CA MET A 237 -26.09 -21.57 18.42
C MET A 237 -25.97 -20.35 19.35
N GLN A 238 -26.49 -20.47 20.57
CA GLN A 238 -26.58 -19.36 21.54
C GLN A 238 -27.44 -18.17 21.08
N ASP A 239 -28.26 -18.34 20.03
CA ASP A 239 -29.31 -17.39 19.72
C ASP A 239 -30.30 -17.30 20.89
N THR A 240 -30.96 -16.15 20.99
CA THR A 240 -31.82 -15.85 22.13
C THR A 240 -33.15 -15.29 21.68
N LEU A 241 -34.22 -15.75 22.31
CA LEU A 241 -35.57 -15.21 22.18
C LEU A 241 -36.06 -14.78 23.55
N MET A 242 -36.78 -13.67 23.62
CA MET A 242 -37.56 -13.33 24.81
C MET A 242 -39.01 -13.77 24.56
N ALA A 243 -39.39 -14.91 25.11
CA ALA A 243 -40.78 -15.36 25.10
C ALA A 243 -41.55 -14.64 26.21
N THR A 244 -42.84 -14.41 25.98
CA THR A 244 -43.76 -13.84 26.97
C THR A 244 -44.91 -14.81 27.23
N ALA A 245 -45.45 -14.79 28.44
CA ALA A 245 -46.60 -15.61 28.80
C ALA A 245 -47.51 -14.85 29.78
N VAL A 246 -48.82 -15.00 29.62
CA VAL A 246 -49.83 -14.40 30.51
C VAL A 246 -50.89 -15.44 30.88
N ALA A 247 -51.40 -15.38 32.11
CA ALA A 247 -52.60 -16.13 32.47
C ALA A 247 -53.82 -15.58 31.71
N VAL A 248 -54.74 -16.43 31.26
CA VAL A 248 -55.94 -16.02 30.53
C VAL A 248 -57.22 -16.64 31.08
N ASP A 249 -58.34 -15.94 30.89
CA ASP A 249 -59.69 -16.44 31.16
C ASP A 249 -60.24 -17.32 30.01
N ASP A 250 -61.46 -17.84 30.15
CA ASP A 250 -62.14 -18.69 29.16
C ASP A 250 -62.36 -18.01 27.79
N SER A 251 -62.24 -16.68 27.74
CA SER A 251 -62.37 -15.86 26.54
C SER A 251 -61.02 -15.43 25.95
N GLY A 252 -59.90 -15.89 26.53
CA GLY A 252 -58.54 -15.59 26.10
C GLY A 252 -58.03 -14.22 26.54
N ARG A 253 -58.68 -13.55 27.50
CA ARG A 253 -58.25 -12.23 28.00
C ARG A 253 -57.23 -12.39 29.11
N ALA A 254 -56.21 -11.53 29.13
CA ALA A 254 -55.16 -11.57 30.14
C ALA A 254 -55.67 -11.29 31.55
N VAL A 255 -55.29 -12.14 32.50
CA VAL A 255 -55.58 -12.03 33.94
C VAL A 255 -54.27 -11.76 34.70
N PRO A 256 -53.92 -10.48 34.98
CA PRO A 256 -52.66 -10.11 35.60
C PRO A 256 -52.54 -10.60 37.05
N GLY A 257 -51.31 -10.58 37.60
CA GLY A 257 -51.04 -10.92 39.01
C GLY A 257 -50.72 -12.40 39.29
N HIS A 258 -50.62 -13.22 38.24
CA HIS A 258 -50.29 -14.64 38.35
C HIS A 258 -48.82 -14.91 38.01
N GLU A 259 -48.16 -15.73 38.84
CA GLU A 259 -46.77 -16.13 38.62
C GLU A 259 -46.67 -17.27 37.61
N ILE A 260 -45.84 -17.07 36.57
CA ILE A 260 -45.56 -18.05 35.53
C ILE A 260 -44.19 -18.68 35.76
N THR A 261 -44.16 -20.00 35.73
CA THR A 261 -42.95 -20.83 35.76
C THR A 261 -42.62 -21.31 34.36
N TRP A 262 -41.33 -21.33 34.04
CA TRP A 262 -40.81 -21.71 32.72
C TRP A 262 -40.01 -23.01 32.83
N SER A 263 -40.17 -23.89 31.86
CA SER A 263 -39.34 -25.09 31.74
C SER A 263 -39.12 -25.47 30.27
N SER A 264 -38.09 -26.27 30.01
CA SER A 264 -37.84 -26.87 28.69
C SER A 264 -37.91 -28.39 28.83
N ASN A 265 -38.53 -29.06 27.86
CA ASN A 265 -38.52 -30.53 27.83
C ASN A 265 -37.15 -31.12 27.43
N ASP A 266 -36.28 -30.32 26.80
CA ASP A 266 -34.93 -30.70 26.40
C ASP A 266 -33.97 -29.50 26.48
N GLU A 267 -33.33 -29.35 27.65
CA GLU A 267 -32.33 -28.30 27.89
C GLU A 267 -31.04 -28.47 27.08
N SER A 268 -30.81 -29.65 26.49
CA SER A 268 -29.66 -29.84 25.59
C SER A 268 -29.88 -29.18 24.22
N VAL A 269 -31.15 -28.96 23.84
CA VAL A 269 -31.55 -28.25 22.62
C VAL A 269 -31.84 -26.77 22.91
N ALA A 270 -32.64 -26.44 23.93
CA ALA A 270 -32.92 -25.06 24.31
C ALA A 270 -33.18 -24.90 25.81
N THR A 271 -32.59 -23.88 26.43
CA THR A 271 -32.81 -23.53 27.85
C THR A 271 -33.70 -22.29 27.97
N VAL A 272 -34.51 -22.20 29.02
CA VAL A 272 -35.31 -21.01 29.35
C VAL A 272 -35.06 -20.59 30.79
N ASN A 273 -34.96 -19.28 31.07
CA ASN A 273 -34.83 -18.78 32.44
C ASN A 273 -36.18 -18.31 33.02
N SER A 274 -36.21 -17.90 34.29
CA SER A 274 -37.42 -17.42 34.97
C SER A 274 -38.06 -16.17 34.35
N GLN A 275 -37.38 -15.48 33.44
CA GLN A 275 -37.87 -14.29 32.75
C GLN A 275 -38.38 -14.59 31.34
N GLY A 276 -38.43 -15.87 30.91
CA GLY A 276 -38.81 -16.25 29.55
C GLY A 276 -37.71 -16.07 28.51
N ARG A 277 -36.44 -15.85 28.91
CA ARG A 277 -35.32 -15.80 27.98
C ARG A 277 -34.91 -17.20 27.56
N VAL A 278 -35.25 -17.56 26.33
CA VAL A 278 -34.90 -18.83 25.69
C VAL A 278 -33.54 -18.70 24.99
N VAL A 279 -32.70 -19.72 25.09
CA VAL A 279 -31.35 -19.77 24.49
C VAL A 279 -31.14 -21.11 23.79
N SER A 280 -30.71 -21.09 22.52
CA SER A 280 -30.37 -22.32 21.79
C SER A 280 -29.05 -22.95 22.28
N ARG A 281 -29.05 -24.28 22.48
CA ARG A 281 -27.92 -25.05 23.04
C ARG A 281 -27.48 -26.23 22.18
N GLY A 282 -28.36 -26.78 21.34
CA GLY A 282 -28.08 -27.95 20.50
C GLY A 282 -29.09 -28.06 19.37
N LEU A 283 -28.74 -28.81 18.31
CA LEU A 283 -29.60 -29.00 17.13
C LEU A 283 -30.78 -29.91 17.46
N GLY A 284 -31.95 -29.61 16.89
CA GLY A 284 -33.16 -30.41 17.09
C GLY A 284 -34.37 -29.55 17.46
N SER A 285 -35.39 -30.19 18.03
CA SER A 285 -36.61 -29.51 18.47
C SER A 285 -36.81 -29.70 19.97
N ALA A 286 -37.23 -28.64 20.65
CA ALA A 286 -37.60 -28.63 22.06
C ALA A 286 -38.94 -27.90 22.24
N ILE A 287 -39.63 -28.19 23.34
CA ILE A 287 -40.86 -27.53 23.75
C ILE A 287 -40.55 -26.72 25.00
N ILE A 288 -40.81 -25.42 24.92
CA ILE A 288 -40.76 -24.51 26.07
C ILE A 288 -42.16 -24.43 26.67
N VAL A 289 -42.27 -24.75 27.95
CA VAL A 289 -43.55 -24.79 28.68
C VAL A 289 -43.62 -23.59 29.63
N ALA A 290 -44.68 -22.80 29.51
CA ALA A 290 -45.06 -21.77 30.48
C ALA A 290 -46.26 -22.28 31.29
N ALA A 291 -46.11 -22.42 32.60
CA ALA A 291 -47.13 -22.97 33.48
C ALA A 291 -47.38 -22.10 34.71
N LEU A 292 -48.62 -22.06 35.19
CA LEU A 292 -48.95 -21.38 36.44
C LEU A 292 -48.29 -22.07 37.65
N ALA A 293 -47.61 -21.28 38.48
CA ALA A 293 -46.87 -21.78 39.65
C ALA A 293 -47.75 -22.57 40.64
N CYS A 294 -49.04 -22.25 40.71
CA CYS A 294 -49.98 -22.78 41.70
C CYS A 294 -50.71 -24.08 41.31
N CYS A 295 -50.37 -24.71 40.18
CA CYS A 295 -50.80 -26.05 39.70
C CYS A 295 -52.05 -26.16 38.80
N GLY A 296 -52.01 -25.60 37.58
CA GLY A 296 -53.12 -25.77 36.63
C GLY A 296 -52.73 -25.61 35.16
N PRO A 297 -53.23 -24.59 34.45
CA PRO A 297 -52.98 -24.41 33.02
C PRO A 297 -51.50 -24.20 32.66
N SER A 298 -51.13 -24.71 31.49
CA SER A 298 -49.86 -24.45 30.82
C SER A 298 -50.08 -24.22 29.33
N ASP A 299 -49.10 -23.58 28.70
CA ASP A 299 -49.03 -23.42 27.25
C ASP A 299 -47.62 -23.76 26.76
N GLU A 300 -47.52 -24.15 25.49
CA GLU A 300 -46.32 -24.71 24.89
C GLU A 300 -45.87 -23.89 23.68
N MET A 301 -44.57 -23.61 23.59
CA MET A 301 -43.92 -23.02 22.42
C MET A 301 -42.97 -24.04 21.81
N GLU A 302 -43.13 -24.33 20.51
CA GLU A 302 -42.20 -25.18 19.78
C GLU A 302 -40.95 -24.37 19.38
N VAL A 303 -39.78 -24.88 19.72
CA VAL A 303 -38.50 -24.30 19.36
C VAL A 303 -37.74 -25.29 18.50
N THR A 304 -37.38 -24.90 17.28
CA THR A 304 -36.48 -25.68 16.42
C THR A 304 -35.14 -24.96 16.27
N VAL A 305 -34.05 -25.66 16.54
CA VAL A 305 -32.68 -25.17 16.39
C VAL A 305 -32.04 -25.84 15.18
N THR A 306 -31.78 -25.02 14.17
CA THR A 306 -30.90 -25.35 13.04
C THR A 306 -29.66 -24.48 13.09
N GLN A 307 -28.63 -24.84 12.34
CA GLN A 307 -27.42 -24.03 12.24
C GLN A 307 -27.15 -23.70 10.78
N GLU A 308 -27.27 -22.44 10.41
CA GLU A 308 -27.04 -21.95 9.06
C GLU A 308 -25.62 -21.35 8.96
N PRO A 309 -24.85 -21.71 7.92
CA PRO A 309 -23.56 -21.09 7.65
C PRO A 309 -23.68 -19.57 7.49
N ALA A 310 -22.87 -18.81 8.22
CA ALA A 310 -22.74 -17.36 8.06
C ALA A 310 -21.36 -16.95 7.51
N THR A 311 -20.31 -17.68 7.89
CA THR A 311 -18.94 -17.41 7.42
C THR A 311 -18.21 -18.70 7.05
N VAL A 312 -17.32 -18.60 6.08
CA VAL A 312 -16.39 -19.67 5.70
C VAL A 312 -14.97 -19.11 5.76
N GLN A 313 -14.08 -19.75 6.50
CA GLN A 313 -12.67 -19.39 6.59
C GLN A 313 -11.83 -20.48 5.94
N LEU A 314 -11.00 -20.10 4.97
CA LEU A 314 -10.06 -21.01 4.32
C LEU A 314 -8.67 -20.92 4.95
N THR A 315 -8.03 -22.07 5.15
CA THR A 315 -6.65 -22.18 5.66
C THR A 315 -5.83 -23.10 4.75
N PRO A 316 -4.69 -22.63 4.21
CA PRO A 316 -4.21 -21.25 4.28
C PRO A 316 -5.12 -20.28 3.50
N GLY A 317 -5.17 -19.00 3.93
CA GLY A 317 -5.95 -17.95 3.26
C GLY A 317 -5.25 -17.35 2.03
N ALA A 318 -3.96 -17.63 1.87
CA ALA A 318 -3.19 -17.36 0.67
C ALA A 318 -2.17 -18.49 0.45
N PHE A 319 -1.83 -18.78 -0.80
CA PHE A 319 -0.87 -19.83 -1.13
C PHE A 319 -0.04 -19.48 -2.36
N GLU A 320 1.16 -20.06 -2.43
CA GLU A 320 2.02 -20.03 -3.60
C GLU A 320 2.27 -21.48 -4.02
N LEU A 321 2.16 -21.77 -5.31
CA LEU A 321 2.39 -23.09 -5.87
C LEU A 321 3.20 -22.99 -7.15
N ASP A 322 4.03 -23.98 -7.42
CA ASP A 322 4.59 -24.18 -8.74
C ASP A 322 3.64 -24.99 -9.63
N VAL A 323 3.72 -24.82 -10.95
CA VAL A 323 2.94 -25.62 -11.91
C VAL A 323 3.16 -27.11 -11.66
N GLY A 324 2.07 -27.87 -11.53
CA GLY A 324 2.09 -29.30 -11.22
C GLY A 324 2.01 -29.63 -9.73
N GLU A 325 2.17 -28.65 -8.83
CA GLU A 325 1.98 -28.86 -7.40
C GLU A 325 0.50 -28.94 -7.02
N THR A 326 0.27 -29.53 -5.84
CA THR A 326 -1.05 -29.66 -5.24
C THR A 326 -1.04 -29.18 -3.80
N LEU A 327 -2.14 -28.55 -3.38
CA LEU A 327 -2.37 -28.09 -2.01
C LEU A 327 -3.78 -28.47 -1.60
N SER A 328 -4.01 -28.79 -0.33
CA SER A 328 -5.38 -28.92 0.19
C SER A 328 -5.72 -27.71 1.04
N LEU A 329 -6.89 -27.11 0.81
CA LEU A 329 -7.45 -26.07 1.66
C LEU A 329 -8.37 -26.68 2.70
N ASP A 330 -8.15 -26.33 3.97
CA ASP A 330 -9.10 -26.61 5.03
C ASP A 330 -10.12 -25.47 5.11
N ALA A 331 -11.41 -25.83 5.13
CA ALA A 331 -12.51 -24.89 5.25
C ALA A 331 -13.18 -25.04 6.61
N ARG A 332 -13.22 -23.94 7.38
CA ARG A 332 -13.94 -23.87 8.66
C ARG A 332 -15.18 -23.00 8.49
N VAL A 333 -16.36 -23.61 8.66
CA VAL A 333 -17.66 -22.95 8.53
C VAL A 333 -18.21 -22.57 9.90
N ARG A 334 -18.68 -21.34 10.09
CA ARG A 334 -19.29 -20.87 11.35
C ARG A 334 -20.64 -20.19 11.12
N ASP A 335 -21.51 -20.28 12.11
CA ASP A 335 -22.81 -19.60 12.15
C ASP A 335 -22.71 -18.11 12.51
N GLY A 336 -23.86 -17.43 12.63
CA GLY A 336 -23.94 -16.00 12.91
C GLY A 336 -23.36 -15.58 14.26
N ASN A 337 -23.24 -16.51 15.21
CA ASN A 337 -22.66 -16.29 16.53
C ASN A 337 -21.23 -16.84 16.65
N GLY A 338 -20.65 -17.34 15.55
CA GLY A 338 -19.26 -17.80 15.49
C GLY A 338 -19.03 -19.24 15.95
N PHE A 339 -20.07 -20.05 16.11
CA PHE A 339 -19.94 -21.48 16.42
C PHE A 339 -19.74 -22.31 15.15
N ASP A 340 -18.94 -23.37 15.22
CA ASP A 340 -18.65 -24.22 14.07
C ASP A 340 -19.89 -24.97 13.57
N VAL A 341 -20.11 -24.97 12.26
CA VAL A 341 -21.20 -25.70 11.58
C VAL A 341 -20.66 -26.99 10.98
N ILE A 342 -20.68 -28.05 11.77
CA ILE A 342 -20.11 -29.35 11.41
C ILE A 342 -20.99 -30.07 10.37
N GLY A 343 -20.35 -30.68 9.37
CA GLY A 343 -21.05 -31.44 8.32
C GLY A 343 -21.63 -30.60 7.17
N SER A 344 -21.28 -29.31 7.11
CA SER A 344 -21.63 -28.43 5.98
C SER A 344 -21.14 -29.01 4.64
N SER A 345 -22.02 -29.10 3.66
CA SER A 345 -21.65 -29.47 2.29
C SER A 345 -21.00 -28.27 1.60
N LEU A 346 -19.78 -28.44 1.11
CA LEU A 346 -19.00 -27.38 0.45
C LEU A 346 -19.08 -27.50 -1.07
N VAL A 347 -19.26 -26.37 -1.73
CA VAL A 347 -19.11 -26.23 -3.18
C VAL A 347 -17.90 -25.34 -3.46
N TRP A 348 -16.98 -25.82 -4.29
CA TRP A 348 -15.73 -25.11 -4.59
C TRP A 348 -15.76 -24.54 -6.00
N SER A 349 -15.13 -23.38 -6.18
CA SER A 349 -14.89 -22.78 -7.49
C SER A 349 -13.50 -22.15 -7.56
N THR A 350 -12.98 -22.03 -8.77
CA THR A 350 -11.74 -21.32 -9.09
C THR A 350 -12.07 -20.18 -10.06
N SER A 351 -11.44 -19.02 -9.89
CA SER A 351 -11.60 -17.88 -10.82
C SER A 351 -10.94 -18.12 -12.18
N ASN A 352 -9.94 -19.01 -12.25
CA ASN A 352 -9.23 -19.33 -13.48
C ASN A 352 -8.80 -20.81 -13.53
N PRO A 353 -9.62 -21.69 -14.13
CA PRO A 353 -9.30 -23.12 -14.29
C PRO A 353 -8.03 -23.42 -15.10
N ALA A 354 -7.56 -22.49 -15.94
CA ALA A 354 -6.31 -22.65 -16.69
C ALA A 354 -5.06 -22.42 -15.83
N VAL A 355 -5.20 -21.70 -14.71
CA VAL A 355 -4.12 -21.48 -13.73
C VAL A 355 -4.15 -22.55 -12.65
N ALA A 356 -5.31 -22.82 -12.05
CA ALA A 356 -5.47 -23.91 -11.08
C ALA A 356 -6.93 -24.42 -11.02
N SER A 357 -7.10 -25.73 -10.84
CA SER A 357 -8.39 -26.37 -10.57
C SER A 357 -8.54 -26.73 -9.11
N VAL A 358 -9.78 -26.76 -8.59
CA VAL A 358 -10.09 -27.21 -7.23
C VAL A 358 -11.09 -28.38 -7.27
N ALA A 359 -10.82 -29.44 -6.51
CA ALA A 359 -11.69 -30.59 -6.36
C ALA A 359 -12.72 -30.40 -5.24
N ALA A 360 -13.72 -31.28 -5.18
CA ALA A 360 -14.82 -31.20 -4.20
C ALA A 360 -14.37 -31.31 -2.73
N ASN A 361 -13.19 -31.89 -2.48
CA ASN A 361 -12.58 -31.99 -1.16
C ASN A 361 -11.64 -30.82 -0.81
N GLY A 362 -11.60 -29.75 -1.62
CA GLY A 362 -10.72 -28.60 -1.40
C GLY A 362 -9.27 -28.80 -1.88
N ALA A 363 -8.97 -29.90 -2.58
CA ALA A 363 -7.65 -30.10 -3.17
C ALA A 363 -7.48 -29.27 -4.46
N ILE A 364 -6.47 -28.41 -4.46
CA ILE A 364 -6.04 -27.56 -5.57
C ILE A 364 -4.95 -28.30 -6.36
N THR A 365 -5.00 -28.16 -7.69
CA THR A 365 -3.94 -28.59 -8.61
C THR A 365 -3.58 -27.42 -9.52
N ALA A 366 -2.30 -27.06 -9.56
CA ALA A 366 -1.78 -25.97 -10.38
C ALA A 366 -1.48 -26.44 -11.81
N HIS A 367 -1.94 -25.68 -12.82
CA HIS A 367 -1.84 -26.01 -14.25
C HIS A 367 -1.03 -25.01 -15.07
N GLY A 368 -1.01 -23.73 -14.69
CA GLY A 368 -0.33 -22.68 -15.45
C GLY A 368 -0.01 -21.46 -14.59
N ALA A 369 1.03 -20.73 -14.97
CA ALA A 369 1.48 -19.56 -14.21
C ALA A 369 0.41 -18.44 -14.21
N GLY A 370 0.27 -17.75 -13.09
CA GLY A 370 -0.67 -16.64 -12.94
C GLY A 370 -1.28 -16.55 -11.54
N SER A 371 -2.16 -15.58 -11.34
CA SER A 371 -2.93 -15.47 -10.10
C SER A 371 -4.29 -16.16 -10.23
N VAL A 372 -4.78 -16.71 -9.12
CA VAL A 372 -6.07 -17.38 -9.04
C VAL A 372 -6.72 -17.09 -7.69
N GLU A 373 -8.05 -17.11 -7.64
CA GLU A 373 -8.81 -17.07 -6.39
C GLU A 373 -9.64 -18.35 -6.32
N VAL A 374 -9.55 -19.05 -5.19
CA VAL A 374 -10.33 -20.25 -4.90
C VAL A 374 -11.35 -19.93 -3.83
N THR A 375 -12.62 -20.20 -4.11
CA THR A 375 -13.75 -19.87 -3.24
C THR A 375 -14.48 -21.15 -2.83
N ALA A 376 -14.77 -21.28 -1.54
CA ALA A 376 -15.65 -22.30 -1.00
C ALA A 376 -16.98 -21.67 -0.56
N PHE A 377 -18.07 -22.32 -0.92
CA PHE A 377 -19.43 -21.94 -0.56
C PHE A 377 -20.03 -22.97 0.38
N ALA A 378 -20.63 -22.51 1.48
CA ALA A 378 -21.47 -23.30 2.37
C ALA A 378 -22.85 -22.63 2.40
N GLY A 379 -23.79 -23.11 1.57
CA GLY A 379 -25.07 -22.42 1.37
C GLY A 379 -24.88 -21.03 0.77
N SER A 380 -25.33 -19.98 1.47
CA SER A 380 -25.13 -18.58 1.08
C SER A 380 -23.81 -17.96 1.58
N ALA A 381 -23.12 -18.60 2.53
CA ALA A 381 -21.84 -18.13 3.03
C ALA A 381 -20.70 -18.53 2.08
N ALA A 382 -19.70 -17.66 1.94
CA ALA A 382 -18.52 -17.88 1.11
C ALA A 382 -17.25 -17.43 1.82
N GLY A 383 -16.13 -18.06 1.45
CA GLY A 383 -14.78 -17.69 1.87
C GLY A 383 -13.82 -17.94 0.71
N SER A 384 -12.86 -17.05 0.52
CA SER A 384 -11.87 -17.18 -0.56
C SER A 384 -10.44 -17.24 -0.04
N ALA A 385 -9.59 -17.87 -0.83
CA ALA A 385 -8.15 -17.92 -0.66
C ALA A 385 -7.49 -17.48 -1.97
N THR A 386 -6.49 -16.61 -1.89
CA THR A 386 -5.77 -16.10 -3.06
C THR A 386 -4.50 -16.91 -3.31
N GLY A 387 -4.30 -17.29 -4.56
CA GLY A 387 -3.17 -18.10 -5.00
C GLY A 387 -2.33 -17.38 -6.04
N THR A 388 -1.01 -17.51 -5.95
CA THR A 388 -0.10 -17.30 -7.08
C THR A 388 0.45 -18.65 -7.50
N VAL A 389 0.27 -18.98 -8.77
CA VAL A 389 0.98 -20.09 -9.39
C VAL A 389 2.20 -19.51 -10.08
N SER A 390 3.37 -19.75 -9.50
CA SER A 390 4.62 -19.51 -10.19
C SER A 390 4.76 -20.53 -11.32
N GLY A 391 5.30 -20.07 -12.45
CA GLY A 391 5.81 -20.97 -13.45
C GLY A 391 7.00 -21.71 -12.87
N GLY A 392 6.74 -22.75 -12.09
CA GLY A 392 7.63 -23.90 -12.00
C GLY A 392 7.84 -24.35 -13.42
N ASP A 393 9.04 -24.06 -13.91
CA ASP A 393 9.47 -24.32 -15.27
C ASP A 393 9.03 -25.73 -15.69
N PRO A 394 8.25 -25.90 -16.78
CA PRO A 394 7.72 -27.20 -17.19
C PRO A 394 8.86 -28.17 -17.51
N ALA A 395 9.37 -28.88 -16.50
CA ALA A 395 10.56 -29.71 -16.59
C ALA A 395 11.69 -29.06 -17.43
N SER A 396 12.22 -27.90 -16.99
CA SER A 396 13.40 -27.28 -17.61
C SER A 396 14.49 -28.32 -17.84
N GLY A 397 14.76 -28.63 -19.11
CA GLY A 397 15.90 -29.41 -19.50
C GLY A 397 17.17 -28.57 -19.35
N VAL A 398 18.16 -29.09 -18.62
CA VAL A 398 19.50 -28.51 -18.61
C VAL A 398 20.38 -29.28 -19.58
N TYR A 399 20.84 -28.59 -20.61
CA TYR A 399 21.72 -29.12 -21.64
C TYR A 399 23.11 -28.51 -21.53
N TYR A 400 24.14 -29.30 -21.78
CA TYR A 400 25.54 -28.95 -21.61
C TYR A 400 26.27 -29.03 -22.95
N LEU A 401 27.13 -28.05 -23.23
CA LEU A 401 28.04 -28.04 -24.36
C LEU A 401 29.50 -28.02 -23.87
N SER A 402 30.36 -28.81 -24.50
CA SER A 402 31.81 -28.82 -24.26
C SER A 402 32.53 -29.02 -25.59
N PRO A 403 33.64 -28.32 -25.90
CA PRO A 403 34.43 -28.61 -27.10
C PRO A 403 34.94 -30.07 -27.16
N ALA A 404 35.06 -30.74 -26.02
CA ALA A 404 35.43 -32.15 -25.91
C ALA A 404 34.21 -33.11 -25.93
N GLY A 405 33.00 -32.57 -26.05
CA GLY A 405 31.74 -33.31 -26.04
C GLY A 405 31.48 -34.13 -27.31
N ASN A 406 30.28 -34.70 -27.38
CA ASN A 406 29.82 -35.51 -28.53
C ASN A 406 28.34 -35.23 -28.83
N ASP A 407 28.03 -34.80 -30.07
CA ASP A 407 26.69 -34.41 -30.52
C ASP A 407 25.67 -35.56 -30.57
N ASP A 408 26.14 -36.82 -30.55
CA ASP A 408 25.30 -38.02 -30.42
C ASP A 408 24.85 -38.28 -28.96
N SER A 409 25.37 -37.53 -27.99
CA SER A 409 25.04 -37.69 -26.58
C SER A 409 23.71 -37.01 -26.22
N ALA A 410 23.17 -37.35 -25.04
CA ALA A 410 21.93 -36.75 -24.55
C ALA A 410 22.05 -35.25 -24.22
N GLY A 411 23.25 -34.74 -23.94
CA GLY A 411 23.46 -33.35 -23.56
C GLY A 411 23.07 -33.02 -22.12
N THR A 412 22.47 -33.94 -21.36
CA THR A 412 21.82 -33.62 -20.07
C THR A 412 22.74 -33.63 -18.84
N THR A 413 24.04 -33.89 -19.03
CA THR A 413 25.07 -33.81 -17.98
C THR A 413 26.38 -33.30 -18.59
N PRO A 414 27.31 -32.72 -17.81
CA PRO A 414 28.64 -32.34 -18.30
C PRO A 414 29.39 -33.47 -19.01
N SER A 415 29.32 -34.70 -18.48
CA SER A 415 29.98 -35.87 -19.09
C SER A 415 29.35 -36.36 -20.39
N THR A 416 28.12 -35.91 -20.68
CA THR A 416 27.38 -36.25 -21.90
C THR A 416 27.10 -34.98 -22.72
N ALA A 417 27.91 -33.94 -22.56
CA ALA A 417 27.72 -32.67 -23.23
C ALA A 417 27.77 -32.81 -24.76
N TRP A 418 26.96 -32.01 -25.44
CA TRP A 418 27.08 -31.81 -26.89
C TRP A 418 28.38 -31.08 -27.23
N ARG A 419 28.84 -31.23 -28.46
CA ARG A 419 30.09 -30.62 -28.90
C ARG A 419 29.85 -29.26 -29.55
N THR A 420 28.82 -29.15 -30.38
CA THR A 420 28.64 -28.02 -31.31
C THR A 420 27.40 -27.18 -30.96
N LEU A 421 27.43 -25.88 -31.31
CA LEU A 421 26.22 -25.05 -31.24
C LEU A 421 25.20 -25.48 -32.29
N GLU A 422 25.61 -26.09 -33.41
CA GLU A 422 24.68 -26.65 -34.40
C GLU A 422 23.75 -27.69 -33.78
N ARG A 423 24.28 -28.53 -32.87
CA ARG A 423 23.46 -29.49 -32.12
C ARG A 423 22.43 -28.79 -31.22
N ALA A 424 22.84 -27.75 -30.50
CA ALA A 424 21.92 -26.95 -29.69
C ALA A 424 20.87 -26.23 -30.55
N ASN A 425 21.27 -25.67 -31.69
CA ASN A 425 20.41 -24.95 -32.63
C ASN A 425 19.35 -25.83 -33.29
N THR A 426 19.60 -27.13 -33.41
CA THR A 426 18.68 -28.10 -34.04
C THR A 426 17.84 -28.88 -33.04
N ASN A 427 18.15 -28.80 -31.74
CA ASN A 427 17.38 -29.45 -30.70
C ASN A 427 16.02 -28.74 -30.48
N GLU A 428 15.01 -29.52 -30.11
CA GLU A 428 13.70 -29.00 -29.70
C GLU A 428 13.75 -28.54 -28.24
N LEU A 429 14.35 -27.35 -28.03
CA LEU A 429 14.37 -26.72 -26.71
C LEU A 429 13.01 -26.07 -26.42
N ALA A 430 12.46 -26.35 -25.24
CA ALA A 430 11.22 -25.79 -24.74
C ALA A 430 11.46 -24.49 -23.95
N PRO A 431 10.47 -23.58 -23.88
CA PRO A 431 10.55 -22.44 -22.97
C PRO A 431 10.89 -22.88 -21.55
N GLY A 432 11.90 -22.23 -20.97
CA GLY A 432 12.46 -22.49 -19.66
C GLY A 432 13.67 -23.44 -19.63
N ASP A 433 13.98 -24.15 -20.72
CA ASP A 433 15.22 -24.90 -20.86
C ASP A 433 16.47 -24.00 -20.66
N ARG A 434 17.57 -24.64 -20.23
CA ARG A 434 18.88 -24.01 -20.09
C ARG A 434 19.92 -24.69 -20.95
N VAL A 435 20.70 -23.92 -21.70
CA VAL A 435 21.85 -24.39 -22.49
C VAL A 435 23.12 -23.81 -21.88
N LEU A 436 23.95 -24.67 -21.28
CA LEU A 436 25.14 -24.30 -20.53
C LEU A 436 26.40 -24.62 -21.34
N LEU A 437 27.22 -23.61 -21.64
CA LEU A 437 28.49 -23.75 -22.36
C LEU A 437 29.65 -23.87 -21.38
N GLU A 438 30.57 -24.81 -21.62
CA GLU A 438 31.73 -25.02 -20.76
C GLU A 438 32.67 -23.81 -20.77
N ARG A 439 32.98 -23.28 -19.59
CA ARG A 439 33.98 -22.22 -19.41
C ARG A 439 35.34 -22.62 -19.96
N GLY A 440 35.98 -21.71 -20.68
CA GLY A 440 37.21 -21.95 -21.46
C GLY A 440 36.99 -22.63 -22.81
N GLY A 441 35.76 -22.99 -23.16
CA GLY A 441 35.42 -23.49 -24.49
C GLY A 441 35.35 -22.39 -25.54
N VAL A 442 35.62 -22.75 -26.79
CA VAL A 442 35.53 -21.87 -27.95
C VAL A 442 34.67 -22.54 -29.03
N TRP A 443 33.61 -21.85 -29.45
CA TRP A 443 32.73 -22.27 -30.54
C TRP A 443 32.84 -21.28 -31.69
N ARG A 444 32.85 -21.77 -32.92
CA ARG A 444 32.99 -20.96 -34.14
C ARG A 444 31.73 -20.94 -34.98
N GLU A 445 30.66 -21.54 -34.47
CA GLU A 445 29.31 -21.58 -35.01
C GLU A 445 28.47 -20.39 -34.53
N GLU A 446 27.39 -20.09 -35.24
CA GLU A 446 26.42 -19.07 -34.82
C GLU A 446 25.42 -19.69 -33.84
N LEU A 447 25.03 -18.97 -32.79
CA LEU A 447 24.00 -19.41 -31.85
C LEU A 447 22.62 -18.87 -32.26
N HIS A 448 21.69 -19.77 -32.60
CA HIS A 448 20.31 -19.45 -32.93
C HIS A 448 19.38 -19.78 -31.74
N THR A 449 18.77 -18.75 -31.17
CA THR A 449 18.06 -18.92 -29.90
C THR A 449 16.64 -19.49 -30.06
N ARG A 450 16.01 -19.75 -28.91
CA ARG A 450 14.65 -20.30 -28.76
C ARG A 450 13.90 -19.52 -27.68
N SER A 451 12.61 -19.28 -27.89
CA SER A 451 11.81 -18.46 -26.97
C SER A 451 11.79 -19.07 -25.57
N GLY A 452 11.95 -18.23 -24.55
CA GLY A 452 11.97 -18.64 -23.14
C GLY A 452 13.20 -19.42 -22.70
N VAL A 453 14.21 -19.63 -23.56
CA VAL A 453 15.41 -20.41 -23.21
C VAL A 453 16.52 -19.50 -22.68
N THR A 454 17.24 -20.00 -21.67
CA THR A 454 18.44 -19.35 -21.12
C THR A 454 19.72 -20.00 -21.66
N TYR A 455 20.62 -19.20 -22.21
CA TYR A 455 21.96 -19.61 -22.65
C TYR A 455 22.98 -19.02 -21.68
N ASP A 456 23.76 -19.89 -21.05
CA ASP A 456 24.59 -19.57 -19.89
C ASP A 456 25.88 -20.41 -19.91
N ALA A 457 26.71 -20.30 -18.88
CA ALA A 457 27.97 -21.01 -18.75
C ALA A 457 27.96 -22.01 -17.58
N TYR A 458 28.81 -23.04 -17.64
CA TYR A 458 29.11 -23.92 -16.51
C TYR A 458 30.61 -24.23 -16.39
N GLY A 459 31.02 -24.82 -15.28
CA GLY A 459 32.42 -25.15 -15.01
C GLY A 459 33.19 -23.97 -14.42
N SER A 460 34.50 -23.97 -14.60
CA SER A 460 35.41 -22.98 -14.03
C SER A 460 36.38 -22.45 -15.10
N GLY A 461 36.82 -21.21 -14.96
CA GLY A 461 37.75 -20.58 -15.92
C GLY A 461 37.11 -19.38 -16.63
N PRO A 462 37.72 -18.91 -17.74
CA PRO A 462 37.20 -17.78 -18.52
C PRO A 462 35.82 -18.09 -19.11
N ALA A 463 35.09 -17.07 -19.51
CA ALA A 463 33.79 -17.24 -20.16
C ALA A 463 33.92 -18.12 -21.42
N PRO A 464 32.91 -18.94 -21.75
CA PRO A 464 32.83 -19.59 -23.05
C PRO A 464 32.79 -18.54 -24.18
N VAL A 465 33.57 -18.77 -25.23
CA VAL A 465 33.72 -17.83 -26.35
C VAL A 465 32.90 -18.31 -27.55
N ILE A 466 32.01 -17.45 -28.05
CA ILE A 466 31.37 -17.59 -29.36
C ILE A 466 32.12 -16.68 -30.34
N HIS A 467 32.83 -17.31 -31.27
CA HIS A 467 33.74 -16.65 -32.19
C HIS A 467 33.12 -16.55 -33.59
N GLY A 468 32.70 -15.35 -33.98
CA GLY A 468 32.04 -15.09 -35.27
C GLY A 468 32.99 -15.05 -36.49
N GLY A 469 34.30 -15.00 -36.23
CA GLY A 469 35.35 -14.96 -37.24
C GLY A 469 35.80 -16.33 -37.73
N THR A 470 36.28 -16.36 -38.98
CA THR A 470 36.97 -17.51 -39.58
C THR A 470 38.42 -17.14 -39.83
N ARG A 471 39.32 -18.06 -39.48
CA ARG A 471 40.74 -17.94 -39.80
C ARG A 471 40.98 -18.30 -41.26
N ILE A 472 41.70 -17.45 -41.98
CA ILE A 472 42.10 -17.73 -43.36
C ILE A 472 43.49 -18.36 -43.35
N GLU A 473 43.62 -19.55 -43.94
CA GLU A 473 44.89 -20.29 -44.01
C GLU A 473 45.58 -20.19 -45.38
N GLU A 474 44.83 -19.93 -46.46
CA GLU A 474 45.33 -20.00 -47.85
C GLU A 474 45.75 -18.64 -48.42
N TRP A 475 46.80 -18.05 -47.86
CA TRP A 475 47.32 -16.76 -48.32
C TRP A 475 48.31 -16.89 -49.49
N SER A 476 48.23 -15.93 -50.42
CA SER A 476 49.14 -15.75 -51.56
C SER A 476 49.80 -14.38 -51.44
N SER A 477 51.12 -14.30 -51.62
CA SER A 477 51.80 -13.00 -51.64
C SER A 477 51.57 -12.28 -52.97
N GLU A 478 51.18 -11.01 -52.89
CA GLU A 478 51.03 -10.08 -54.02
C GLU A 478 52.26 -9.16 -54.20
N GLY A 479 53.27 -9.30 -53.33
CA GLY A 479 54.44 -8.41 -53.25
C GLY A 479 54.21 -7.18 -52.35
N ALA A 480 55.30 -6.48 -52.01
CA ALA A 480 55.30 -5.24 -51.21
C ALA A 480 54.57 -5.34 -49.85
N GLY A 481 54.59 -6.51 -49.20
CA GLY A 481 53.92 -6.73 -47.91
C GLY A 481 52.40 -6.93 -48.02
N VAL A 482 51.88 -7.06 -49.24
CA VAL A 482 50.47 -7.31 -49.51
C VAL A 482 50.25 -8.78 -49.82
N TYR A 483 49.16 -9.31 -49.28
CA TYR A 483 48.75 -10.70 -49.43
C TYR A 483 47.31 -10.76 -49.88
N SER A 484 46.91 -11.86 -50.50
CA SER A 484 45.53 -12.11 -50.87
C SER A 484 45.13 -13.56 -50.63
N ALA A 485 43.87 -13.78 -50.29
CA ALA A 485 43.30 -15.11 -50.13
C ALA A 485 41.92 -15.20 -50.79
N PRO A 486 41.50 -16.37 -51.30
CA PRO A 486 40.11 -16.59 -51.68
C PRO A 486 39.20 -16.30 -50.49
N PHE A 487 38.14 -15.53 -50.71
CA PHE A 487 37.16 -15.25 -49.67
C PHE A 487 35.80 -14.92 -50.32
N ASP A 488 34.74 -15.52 -49.80
CA ASP A 488 33.38 -15.22 -50.23
C ASP A 488 32.81 -14.06 -49.42
N PHE A 489 32.42 -13.00 -50.10
CA PHE A 489 31.97 -11.78 -49.46
C PHE A 489 30.47 -11.82 -49.29
N THR A 490 30.02 -11.98 -48.05
CA THR A 490 28.60 -11.99 -47.72
C THR A 490 28.07 -10.61 -47.29
N HIS A 491 28.95 -9.71 -46.81
CA HIS A 491 28.55 -8.42 -46.22
C HIS A 491 29.63 -7.32 -46.36
N ASP A 492 29.19 -6.07 -46.48
CA ASP A 492 30.07 -4.89 -46.55
C ASP A 492 30.67 -4.45 -45.21
N TYR A 493 30.12 -4.92 -44.09
CA TYR A 493 30.46 -4.50 -42.72
C TYR A 493 31.44 -5.44 -42.00
N MET A 494 32.20 -6.23 -42.76
CA MET A 494 33.17 -7.17 -42.18
C MET A 494 34.38 -6.47 -41.55
N GLY A 495 34.86 -7.04 -40.45
CA GLY A 495 36.16 -6.73 -39.86
C GLY A 495 37.19 -7.82 -40.13
N VAL A 496 38.45 -7.42 -40.01
CA VAL A 496 39.64 -8.26 -40.13
C VAL A 496 40.54 -7.90 -38.96
N TRP A 497 41.00 -8.90 -38.20
CA TRP A 497 41.83 -8.71 -37.01
C TRP A 497 43.07 -9.59 -37.07
N ASP A 498 44.19 -9.11 -36.53
CA ASP A 498 45.35 -9.96 -36.27
C ASP A 498 45.25 -10.71 -34.94
N SER A 499 46.27 -11.52 -34.66
CA SER A 499 46.37 -12.32 -33.43
C SER A 499 46.44 -11.49 -32.15
N ASP A 500 46.82 -10.22 -32.25
CA ASP A 500 46.91 -9.31 -31.11
C ASP A 500 45.57 -8.55 -30.91
N GLY A 501 44.55 -8.86 -31.73
CA GLY A 501 43.24 -8.23 -31.70
C GLY A 501 43.19 -6.88 -32.42
N TYR A 502 44.24 -6.48 -33.15
CA TYR A 502 44.18 -5.23 -33.88
C TYR A 502 43.36 -5.36 -35.16
N GLY A 503 42.34 -4.50 -35.27
CA GLY A 503 41.54 -4.36 -36.48
C GLY A 503 42.33 -3.75 -37.65
N PHE A 504 42.09 -4.26 -38.85
CA PHE A 504 42.55 -3.69 -40.11
C PHE A 504 41.49 -2.75 -40.66
N ALA A 505 41.93 -1.69 -41.32
CA ALA A 505 41.02 -0.69 -41.88
C ALA A 505 40.59 -1.07 -43.31
N ARG A 506 39.30 -0.91 -43.64
CA ARG A 506 38.78 -1.20 -44.99
C ARG A 506 39.21 -0.14 -46.00
N ALA A 507 39.86 -0.56 -47.09
CA ALA A 507 40.38 0.30 -48.15
C ALA A 507 39.35 0.54 -49.28
N PRO A 508 39.36 1.74 -49.93
CA PRO A 508 38.49 2.05 -51.06
C PRO A 508 38.80 1.25 -52.32
N ASN A 509 40.08 0.94 -52.54
CA ASN A 509 40.57 0.38 -53.78
C ASN A 509 41.95 -0.26 -53.57
N ARG A 510 42.44 -0.95 -54.60
CA ARG A 510 43.70 -1.71 -54.55
C ARG A 510 44.92 -0.83 -54.28
N GLY A 511 45.04 0.29 -54.99
CA GLY A 511 46.19 1.20 -54.83
C GLY A 511 46.30 1.77 -53.43
N PHE A 512 45.18 1.87 -52.71
CA PHE A 512 45.16 2.26 -51.31
C PHE A 512 45.80 1.17 -50.42
N VAL A 513 45.41 -0.09 -50.59
CA VAL A 513 45.99 -1.22 -49.83
C VAL A 513 47.51 -1.26 -49.99
N ASP A 514 47.98 -1.11 -51.22
CA ASP A 514 49.41 -1.17 -51.55
C ASP A 514 50.26 -0.10 -50.83
N GLN A 515 49.65 0.98 -50.34
CA GLN A 515 50.34 2.11 -49.71
C GLN A 515 50.14 2.18 -48.19
N ASN A 516 49.24 1.38 -47.62
CA ASN A 516 48.78 1.56 -46.25
C ASN A 516 48.77 0.22 -45.51
N PRO A 517 49.89 -0.15 -44.83
CA PRO A 517 49.95 -1.30 -43.94
C PRO A 517 48.83 -1.26 -42.88
N GLY A 518 48.25 -2.42 -42.55
CA GLY A 518 47.09 -2.51 -41.66
C GLY A 518 45.75 -2.21 -42.34
N SER A 519 45.69 -2.30 -43.67
CA SER A 519 44.44 -2.15 -44.43
C SER A 519 44.06 -3.41 -45.19
N PHE A 520 42.77 -3.56 -45.49
CA PHE A 520 42.24 -4.68 -46.26
C PHE A 520 41.24 -4.23 -47.34
N LEU A 521 41.13 -4.98 -48.44
CA LEU A 521 40.16 -4.76 -49.51
C LEU A 521 39.49 -6.08 -49.91
N PRO A 522 38.16 -6.19 -49.76
CA PRO A 522 37.40 -7.25 -50.41
C PRO A 522 37.18 -6.92 -51.89
N ALA A 523 37.72 -7.71 -52.82
CA ALA A 523 37.52 -7.50 -54.27
C ALA A 523 37.69 -8.77 -55.12
N GLY A 524 36.74 -9.01 -56.03
CA GLY A 524 36.85 -10.07 -57.04
C GLY A 524 36.94 -11.49 -56.47
N GLY A 525 36.20 -11.79 -55.39
CA GLY A 525 36.23 -13.09 -54.70
C GLY A 525 37.52 -13.36 -53.91
N ARG A 526 38.33 -12.33 -53.67
CA ARG A 526 39.54 -12.39 -52.86
C ARG A 526 39.56 -11.26 -51.85
N ILE A 527 40.09 -11.54 -50.67
CA ILE A 527 40.44 -10.51 -49.70
C ILE A 527 41.91 -10.17 -49.86
N TYR A 528 42.22 -8.89 -49.98
CA TYR A 528 43.57 -8.38 -50.03
C TYR A 528 43.90 -7.73 -48.69
N VAL A 529 45.08 -7.99 -48.14
CA VAL A 529 45.52 -7.40 -46.87
C VAL A 529 46.95 -6.91 -46.99
N ALA A 530 47.20 -5.67 -46.59
CA ALA A 530 48.54 -5.13 -46.40
C ALA A 530 48.98 -5.40 -44.96
N SER A 531 49.96 -6.28 -44.77
CA SER A 531 50.49 -6.61 -43.44
C SER A 531 51.14 -5.39 -42.79
N ARG A 532 50.87 -5.17 -41.50
CA ARG A 532 51.44 -4.04 -40.72
C ARG A 532 52.97 -4.08 -40.68
N ASP A 533 53.52 -5.28 -40.48
CA ASP A 533 54.97 -5.50 -40.33
C ASP A 533 55.59 -6.20 -41.55
N GLY A 534 54.83 -6.33 -42.64
CA GLY A 534 55.22 -7.08 -43.84
C GLY A 534 55.25 -8.61 -43.67
N ALA A 535 55.01 -9.12 -42.45
CA ALA A 535 54.94 -10.54 -42.13
C ALA A 535 53.72 -11.22 -42.78
N HIS A 536 53.80 -12.53 -42.95
CA HIS A 536 52.73 -13.33 -43.56
C HIS A 536 51.49 -13.38 -42.63
N PRO A 537 50.27 -13.19 -43.16
CA PRO A 537 49.04 -13.01 -42.38
C PRO A 537 48.40 -14.32 -41.84
N ASP A 538 49.19 -15.32 -41.45
CA ASP A 538 48.71 -16.67 -41.08
C ASP A 538 47.73 -16.71 -39.90
N ALA A 539 47.58 -15.62 -39.16
CA ALA A 539 46.76 -15.53 -37.95
C ALA A 539 45.63 -14.50 -38.06
N LEU A 540 45.27 -14.06 -39.27
CA LEU A 540 44.16 -13.12 -39.43
C LEU A 540 42.80 -13.82 -39.26
N GLU A 541 41.94 -13.22 -38.45
CA GLU A 541 40.53 -13.56 -38.29
C GLU A 541 39.68 -12.61 -39.13
N VAL A 542 38.75 -13.15 -39.90
CA VAL A 542 37.84 -12.36 -40.73
C VAL A 542 36.41 -12.68 -40.32
N SER A 543 35.62 -11.64 -40.02
CA SER A 543 34.20 -11.84 -39.70
C SER A 543 33.46 -12.27 -40.96
N HIS A 544 33.11 -13.55 -41.03
CA HIS A 544 32.38 -14.12 -42.16
C HIS A 544 30.87 -14.19 -41.90
N ARG A 545 30.46 -14.26 -40.62
CA ARG A 545 29.08 -14.43 -40.17
C ARG A 545 28.38 -13.10 -39.88
N GLY A 546 27.07 -13.05 -40.12
CA GLY A 546 26.23 -11.88 -39.83
C GLY A 546 26.20 -11.54 -38.34
N SER A 547 26.03 -12.54 -37.47
CA SER A 547 26.09 -12.33 -36.02
C SER A 547 26.73 -13.49 -35.25
N GLY A 548 27.22 -13.24 -34.03
CA GLY A 548 27.66 -14.30 -33.12
C GLY A 548 26.46 -14.99 -32.47
N VAL A 549 25.53 -14.20 -31.95
CA VAL A 549 24.26 -14.66 -31.37
C VAL A 549 23.09 -13.97 -32.07
N THR A 550 22.11 -14.76 -32.51
CA THR A 550 20.94 -14.27 -33.24
C THR A 550 19.64 -14.61 -32.48
N ILE A 551 18.91 -13.56 -32.08
CA ILE A 551 17.57 -13.64 -31.48
C ILE A 551 16.52 -13.24 -32.50
N TRP A 552 16.07 -14.20 -33.30
CA TRP A 552 15.19 -13.98 -34.45
C TRP A 552 13.78 -14.51 -34.22
N LYS A 553 12.80 -13.61 -34.10
CA LYS A 553 11.39 -13.94 -33.83
C LYS A 553 11.22 -14.80 -32.58
N ARG A 554 11.94 -14.49 -31.51
CA ARG A 554 11.94 -15.23 -30.23
C ARG A 554 11.65 -14.29 -29.06
N SER A 555 10.77 -14.70 -28.15
CA SER A 555 10.45 -13.92 -26.95
C SER A 555 11.21 -14.44 -25.73
N ASP A 556 11.50 -13.56 -24.77
CA ASP A 556 11.94 -13.92 -23.42
C ASP A 556 13.21 -14.78 -23.39
N VAL A 557 14.15 -14.49 -24.29
CA VAL A 557 15.45 -15.17 -24.39
C VAL A 557 16.44 -14.54 -23.42
N THR A 558 17.16 -15.36 -22.65
CA THR A 558 18.26 -14.88 -21.79
C THR A 558 19.61 -15.35 -22.32
N ILE A 559 20.55 -14.43 -22.51
CA ILE A 559 21.96 -14.69 -22.82
C ILE A 559 22.80 -14.16 -21.68
N GLN A 560 23.60 -15.01 -21.04
CA GLN A 560 24.43 -14.59 -19.92
C GLN A 560 25.76 -15.31 -19.78
N ASN A 561 26.73 -14.65 -19.14
CA ASN A 561 28.05 -15.22 -18.84
C ASN A 561 28.85 -15.70 -20.06
N LEU A 562 28.64 -15.10 -21.24
CA LEU A 562 29.32 -15.47 -22.49
C LEU A 562 30.26 -14.37 -22.99
N GLU A 563 31.30 -14.77 -23.71
CA GLU A 563 32.16 -13.88 -24.50
C GLU A 563 31.80 -14.04 -25.99
N ILE A 564 31.60 -12.92 -26.70
CA ILE A 564 31.30 -12.90 -28.13
C ILE A 564 32.31 -12.01 -28.84
N VAL A 565 33.00 -12.56 -29.86
CA VAL A 565 34.15 -11.90 -30.49
C VAL A 565 34.22 -12.13 -32.01
N HIS A 566 34.79 -11.15 -32.74
CA HIS A 566 35.10 -11.23 -34.18
C HIS A 566 33.90 -11.51 -35.11
N ALA A 567 32.68 -11.21 -34.67
CA ALA A 567 31.48 -11.26 -35.52
C ALA A 567 31.28 -9.94 -36.29
N ILE A 568 30.44 -9.93 -37.33
CA ILE A 568 30.01 -8.65 -37.94
C ILE A 568 29.18 -7.87 -36.92
N VAL A 569 28.11 -8.46 -36.40
CA VAL A 569 27.39 -7.99 -35.21
C VAL A 569 27.60 -8.99 -34.08
N GLY A 570 27.89 -8.54 -32.86
CA GLY A 570 28.07 -9.48 -31.74
C GLY A 570 26.75 -10.21 -31.43
N ILE A 571 25.74 -9.44 -31.03
CA ILE A 571 24.39 -9.93 -30.71
C ILE A 571 23.35 -9.15 -31.54
N TYR A 572 22.50 -9.87 -32.26
CA TYR A 572 21.41 -9.28 -33.03
C TYR A 572 20.04 -9.67 -32.45
N VAL A 573 19.17 -8.68 -32.21
CA VAL A 573 17.80 -8.89 -31.71
C VAL A 573 16.79 -8.31 -32.71
N ASP A 574 16.06 -9.20 -33.37
CA ASP A 574 15.03 -8.89 -34.38
C ASP A 574 13.82 -8.12 -33.78
N PRO A 575 13.11 -7.28 -34.56
CA PRO A 575 11.94 -6.55 -34.07
C PRO A 575 10.83 -7.40 -33.44
N ALA A 576 10.66 -8.66 -33.88
CA ALA A 576 9.65 -9.57 -33.36
C ALA A 576 10.17 -10.44 -32.19
N SER A 577 11.19 -9.96 -31.48
CA SER A 577 11.82 -10.65 -30.35
C SER A 577 11.71 -9.83 -29.05
N PRO A 578 10.53 -9.78 -28.39
CA PRO A 578 10.36 -9.00 -27.17
C PRO A 578 11.02 -9.66 -25.95
N GLY A 579 11.43 -8.85 -24.97
CA GLY A 579 11.84 -9.33 -23.65
C GLY A 579 13.21 -10.04 -23.61
N ALA A 580 14.08 -9.81 -24.60
CA ALA A 580 15.43 -10.35 -24.56
C ALA A 580 16.23 -9.78 -23.37
N ARG A 581 16.94 -10.64 -22.64
CA ARG A 581 17.80 -10.28 -21.52
C ARG A 581 19.25 -10.66 -21.84
N ILE A 582 20.13 -9.68 -21.86
CA ILE A 582 21.57 -9.84 -22.09
C ILE A 582 22.28 -9.38 -20.82
N GLN A 583 22.99 -10.28 -20.14
CA GLN A 583 23.52 -10.02 -18.82
C GLN A 583 24.92 -10.62 -18.62
N ASP A 584 25.85 -9.92 -17.97
CA ASP A 584 27.19 -10.46 -17.67
C ASP A 584 27.90 -10.98 -18.94
N VAL A 585 27.69 -10.32 -20.09
CA VAL A 585 28.34 -10.69 -21.36
C VAL A 585 29.51 -9.77 -21.67
N TYR A 586 30.51 -10.30 -22.36
CA TYR A 586 31.60 -9.53 -22.93
C TYR A 586 31.55 -9.59 -24.45
N VAL A 587 31.25 -8.48 -25.10
CA VAL A 587 31.21 -8.40 -26.57
C VAL A 587 32.31 -7.47 -27.06
N HIS A 588 33.22 -7.99 -27.87
CA HIS A 588 34.36 -7.21 -28.31
C HIS A 588 34.81 -7.53 -29.74
N HIS A 589 35.52 -6.55 -30.32
CA HIS A 589 36.13 -6.69 -31.65
C HIS A 589 35.14 -7.14 -32.72
N THR A 590 33.96 -6.54 -32.78
CA THR A 590 33.02 -6.76 -33.88
C THR A 590 33.27 -5.83 -35.05
N GLY A 591 32.83 -6.25 -36.23
CA GLY A 591 32.93 -5.46 -37.46
C GLY A 591 32.04 -4.22 -37.40
N TYR A 592 30.80 -4.35 -36.95
CA TYR A 592 29.78 -3.31 -37.00
C TYR A 592 29.25 -2.93 -35.60
N TYR A 593 28.21 -3.58 -35.09
CA TYR A 593 27.74 -3.32 -33.73
C TYR A 593 28.20 -4.42 -32.77
N GLY A 594 28.48 -4.05 -31.52
CA GLY A 594 28.57 -5.05 -30.44
C GLY A 594 27.19 -5.69 -30.26
N LEU A 595 26.16 -4.86 -30.08
CA LEU A 595 24.76 -5.30 -30.03
C LEU A 595 23.86 -4.38 -30.85
N GLU A 596 22.96 -4.98 -31.63
CA GLU A 596 21.91 -4.26 -32.37
C GLU A 596 20.55 -4.84 -31.99
N ALA A 597 19.70 -4.03 -31.35
CA ALA A 597 18.43 -4.51 -30.81
C ALA A 597 17.22 -3.68 -31.26
N TYR A 598 16.35 -4.35 -32.01
CA TYR A 598 15.03 -3.84 -32.41
C TYR A 598 13.90 -4.36 -31.51
N GLY A 599 14.13 -5.45 -30.76
CA GLY A 599 13.13 -6.09 -29.92
C GLY A 599 12.64 -5.20 -28.76
N PHE A 600 11.33 -5.14 -28.58
CA PHE A 600 10.68 -4.44 -27.46
C PHE A 600 11.17 -4.93 -26.10
N GLY A 601 11.45 -4.02 -25.16
CA GLY A 601 11.78 -4.38 -23.79
C GLY A 601 13.10 -5.15 -23.62
N THR A 602 14.02 -5.06 -24.58
CA THR A 602 15.36 -5.66 -24.45
C THR A 602 16.11 -5.04 -23.27
N GLN A 603 16.69 -5.86 -22.42
CA GLN A 603 17.49 -5.44 -21.26
C GLN A 603 18.95 -5.85 -21.43
N VAL A 604 19.87 -4.92 -21.25
CA VAL A 604 21.32 -5.13 -21.26
C VAL A 604 21.89 -4.68 -19.92
N LEU A 605 22.44 -5.63 -19.17
CA LEU A 605 22.77 -5.45 -17.76
C LEU A 605 24.18 -5.96 -17.47
N ASP A 606 24.94 -5.24 -16.64
CA ASP A 606 26.19 -5.75 -16.05
C ASP A 606 27.18 -6.31 -17.10
N SER A 607 27.19 -5.74 -18.30
CA SER A 607 27.92 -6.25 -19.47
C SER A 607 29.06 -5.33 -19.88
N GLU A 608 29.93 -5.80 -20.77
CA GLU A 608 31.00 -4.99 -21.36
C GLU A 608 30.99 -5.07 -22.89
N PHE A 609 31.03 -3.90 -23.53
CA PHE A 609 31.17 -3.73 -24.97
C PHE A 609 32.46 -2.97 -25.27
N SER A 610 33.46 -3.67 -25.82
CA SER A 610 34.80 -3.08 -26.02
C SER A 610 35.34 -3.27 -27.43
N ARG A 611 35.96 -2.23 -28.00
CA ARG A 611 36.62 -2.29 -29.32
C ARG A 611 35.68 -2.76 -30.45
N ASN A 612 34.39 -2.52 -30.36
CA ASN A 612 33.41 -2.87 -31.39
C ASN A 612 33.35 -1.82 -32.52
N GLY A 613 32.78 -2.20 -33.66
CA GLY A 613 32.61 -1.30 -34.81
C GLY A 613 33.91 -0.94 -35.52
N GLN A 614 34.78 -1.92 -35.73
CA GLN A 614 36.07 -1.72 -36.42
C GLN A 614 35.93 -1.53 -37.93
N ALA A 615 34.76 -1.85 -38.50
CA ALA A 615 34.37 -1.56 -39.87
C ALA A 615 33.34 -0.42 -39.90
N ARG A 616 33.24 0.23 -41.06
CA ARG A 616 32.43 1.44 -41.34
C ARG A 616 31.16 1.58 -40.47
N GLY A 617 31.06 2.66 -39.69
CA GLY A 617 29.79 3.21 -39.17
C GLY A 617 29.13 2.47 -37.99
N GLY A 618 29.81 1.54 -37.34
CA GLY A 618 29.30 0.79 -36.19
C GLY A 618 29.69 1.36 -34.83
N GLY A 619 29.30 0.68 -33.73
CA GLY A 619 29.48 1.16 -32.36
C GLY A 619 29.34 0.06 -31.30
N GLY A 620 29.28 0.45 -30.03
CA GLY A 620 29.14 -0.50 -28.92
C GLY A 620 27.78 -1.19 -28.94
N LEU A 621 26.70 -0.41 -28.88
CA LEU A 621 25.34 -0.92 -28.78
C LEU A 621 24.33 0.06 -29.38
N THR A 622 23.35 -0.45 -30.12
CA THR A 622 22.26 0.34 -30.71
C THR A 622 20.88 -0.23 -30.36
N LEU A 623 19.97 0.66 -29.98
CA LEU A 623 18.58 0.42 -29.57
C LEU A 623 17.61 1.06 -30.58
N HIS A 624 16.65 0.29 -31.08
CA HIS A 624 15.60 0.77 -32.02
C HIS A 624 14.17 0.55 -31.50
N GLY A 625 14.00 -0.18 -30.39
CA GLY A 625 12.71 -0.62 -29.87
C GLY A 625 12.10 0.32 -28.83
N ASN A 626 10.96 -0.08 -28.25
CA ASN A 626 10.34 0.61 -27.13
C ASN A 626 10.67 -0.06 -25.79
N GLY A 627 10.88 0.72 -24.73
CA GLY A 627 11.03 0.20 -23.36
C GLY A 627 12.36 -0.51 -23.09
N GLN A 628 13.39 -0.27 -23.88
CA GLN A 628 14.69 -0.93 -23.75
C GLN A 628 15.51 -0.33 -22.62
N VAL A 629 16.30 -1.17 -21.93
CA VAL A 629 17.09 -0.78 -20.76
C VAL A 629 18.56 -1.17 -20.96
N VAL A 630 19.47 -0.23 -20.70
CA VAL A 630 20.92 -0.45 -20.65
C VAL A 630 21.44 0.08 -19.33
N GLU A 631 21.93 -0.81 -18.48
CA GLU A 631 22.28 -0.47 -17.11
C GLU A 631 23.54 -1.18 -16.63
N ARG A 632 24.37 -0.47 -15.83
CA ARG A 632 25.64 -0.98 -15.26
C ARG A 632 26.55 -1.61 -16.31
N THR A 633 26.52 -1.11 -17.53
CA THR A 633 27.28 -1.63 -18.66
C THR A 633 28.48 -0.74 -18.94
N VAL A 634 29.59 -1.38 -19.30
CA VAL A 634 30.87 -0.72 -19.60
C VAL A 634 31.06 -0.66 -21.10
N PHE A 635 31.36 0.52 -21.62
CA PHE A 635 31.66 0.76 -23.03
C PHE A 635 33.08 1.31 -23.16
N ARG A 636 33.99 0.61 -23.86
CA ARG A 636 35.38 1.04 -24.02
C ARG A 636 35.82 1.00 -25.47
N GLU A 637 36.32 2.12 -25.97
CA GLU A 637 37.04 2.16 -27.24
C GLU A 637 36.23 1.59 -28.43
N ASN A 638 34.88 1.72 -28.43
CA ASN A 638 34.06 1.34 -29.58
C ASN A 638 34.04 2.45 -30.63
N GLY A 639 33.56 2.13 -31.84
CA GLY A 639 33.53 3.05 -32.97
C GLY A 639 34.87 3.11 -33.70
N GLY A 640 35.45 1.94 -33.92
CA GLY A 640 36.84 1.67 -34.29
C GLY A 640 37.48 2.39 -35.50
N HIS A 641 38.72 1.98 -35.77
CA HIS A 641 39.87 2.82 -36.13
C HIS A 641 39.72 3.80 -37.33
N PRO A 642 40.07 5.09 -37.20
CA PRO A 642 39.68 6.13 -38.17
C PRO A 642 40.63 6.34 -39.34
N MET A 643 41.57 5.41 -39.59
CA MET A 643 42.60 5.66 -40.60
C MET A 643 42.04 5.76 -42.04
N LEU A 644 40.79 5.34 -42.33
CA LEU A 644 40.29 5.27 -43.72
C LEU A 644 38.91 5.87 -44.04
N ALA A 645 38.15 6.37 -43.06
CA ALA A 645 36.87 7.02 -43.37
C ALA A 645 37.03 8.25 -44.30
N SER A 646 38.15 8.97 -44.18
CA SER A 646 38.51 10.09 -45.08
C SER A 646 38.84 9.65 -46.51
N ALA A 647 39.47 8.48 -46.69
CA ALA A 647 39.81 7.92 -48.00
C ALA A 647 38.58 7.37 -48.74
N LEU A 648 37.52 7.07 -48.00
CA LEU A 648 36.22 6.61 -48.50
C LEU A 648 35.23 7.75 -48.77
N GLY A 649 35.55 8.98 -48.33
CA GLY A 649 34.62 10.11 -48.41
C GLY A 649 33.38 9.97 -47.50
N GLU A 650 33.45 9.08 -46.51
CA GLU A 650 32.31 8.71 -45.68
C GLU A 650 32.38 9.42 -44.32
N ASN A 651 31.35 10.22 -44.04
CA ASN A 651 31.26 11.08 -42.84
C ASN A 651 30.56 10.39 -41.65
N TYR A 652 30.58 9.06 -41.57
CA TYR A 652 29.75 8.30 -40.63
C TYR A 652 30.59 7.57 -39.58
N ALA A 653 31.05 8.28 -38.57
CA ALA A 653 31.49 7.68 -37.30
C ALA A 653 30.71 8.39 -36.19
N TRP A 654 29.67 7.75 -35.67
CA TRP A 654 28.70 8.35 -34.72
C TRP A 654 28.48 7.53 -33.44
N GLY A 655 29.27 6.48 -33.16
CA GLY A 655 29.00 5.58 -32.03
C GLY A 655 30.22 5.16 -31.24
N GLY A 656 30.32 5.60 -29.98
CA GLY A 656 31.33 5.15 -29.00
C GLY A 656 30.75 4.37 -27.81
N GLY A 657 29.56 4.76 -27.33
CA GLY A 657 28.81 4.04 -26.29
C GLY A 657 27.42 3.61 -26.74
N PRO A 658 26.42 3.62 -25.84
CA PRO A 658 25.06 3.21 -26.18
C PRO A 658 24.33 4.27 -27.02
N GLN A 659 23.65 3.81 -28.05
CA GLN A 659 22.87 4.62 -28.97
C GLN A 659 21.40 4.20 -28.96
N ALA A 660 20.48 5.16 -28.94
CA ALA A 660 19.07 4.96 -29.27
C ALA A 660 18.76 5.68 -30.58
N SER A 661 18.13 4.99 -31.54
CA SER A 661 17.92 5.52 -32.89
C SER A 661 16.61 5.06 -33.53
N ASP A 662 16.29 5.65 -34.68
CA ASP A 662 15.22 5.28 -35.61
C ASP A 662 13.86 5.01 -34.95
N GLY A 663 13.41 5.94 -34.09
CA GLY A 663 12.11 5.87 -33.41
C GLY A 663 12.12 5.09 -32.09
N ALA A 664 13.30 4.72 -31.57
CA ALA A 664 13.43 4.17 -30.22
C ALA A 664 12.75 5.08 -29.19
N SER A 665 12.04 4.46 -28.25
CA SER A 665 11.21 5.22 -27.31
C SER A 665 11.11 4.60 -25.92
N ASN A 666 10.86 5.43 -24.91
CA ASN A 666 10.77 5.02 -23.51
C ASN A 666 12.00 4.21 -23.04
N CYS A 667 13.18 4.52 -23.56
CA CYS A 667 14.39 3.79 -23.22
C CYS A 667 15.05 4.33 -21.94
N ILE A 668 15.75 3.47 -21.21
CA ILE A 668 16.49 3.85 -20.00
C ILE A 668 17.95 3.47 -20.21
N ILE A 669 18.83 4.48 -20.21
CA ILE A 669 20.28 4.30 -20.30
C ILE A 669 20.86 4.87 -19.02
N ARG A 670 21.26 4.01 -18.08
CA ARG A 670 21.68 4.47 -16.76
C ARG A 670 22.87 3.76 -16.13
N ASP A 671 23.58 4.48 -15.27
CA ASP A 671 24.68 3.94 -14.46
C ASP A 671 25.76 3.21 -15.30
N ASN A 672 25.99 3.64 -16.54
CA ASN A 672 26.99 3.06 -17.44
C ASN A 672 28.33 3.81 -17.36
N ASP A 673 29.45 3.11 -17.56
CA ASP A 673 30.80 3.70 -17.70
C ASP A 673 31.19 3.69 -19.18
N VAL A 674 31.25 4.86 -19.80
CA VAL A 674 31.52 5.04 -21.22
C VAL A 674 32.84 5.77 -21.42
N ILE A 675 33.74 5.12 -22.16
CA ILE A 675 35.13 5.55 -22.30
C ILE A 675 35.48 5.59 -23.78
N GLY A 676 35.69 6.82 -24.26
CA GLY A 676 36.04 7.11 -25.63
C GLY A 676 37.47 6.73 -26.03
N LEU A 677 37.79 6.97 -27.30
CA LEU A 677 39.07 6.69 -27.93
C LEU A 677 40.11 7.80 -27.67
N ASP A 678 41.28 7.44 -27.14
CA ASP A 678 42.41 8.37 -26.89
C ASP A 678 43.19 8.78 -28.16
N GLN A 679 42.59 8.73 -29.36
CA GLN A 679 43.33 8.71 -30.64
C GLN A 679 43.01 9.88 -31.61
N GLY A 680 42.42 10.99 -31.13
CA GLY A 680 42.45 12.28 -31.85
C GLY A 680 41.74 12.32 -33.21
N LEU A 681 40.64 11.60 -33.38
CA LEU A 681 39.91 11.47 -34.65
C LEU A 681 38.39 11.66 -34.41
N ARG A 682 37.64 12.01 -35.47
CA ARG A 682 36.28 12.60 -35.48
C ARG A 682 35.26 12.04 -34.45
N ILE A 683 34.29 12.90 -34.10
CA ILE A 683 33.14 12.74 -33.19
C ILE A 683 32.94 11.32 -32.63
N ASP A 684 33.51 11.09 -31.45
CA ASP A 684 33.18 9.98 -30.55
C ASP A 684 32.07 10.44 -29.59
N VAL A 685 30.90 9.78 -29.61
CA VAL A 685 29.77 10.12 -28.73
C VAL A 685 29.66 9.08 -27.63
N GLY A 686 29.63 9.55 -26.38
CA GLY A 686 29.42 8.72 -25.19
C GLY A 686 28.02 8.07 -25.21
N VAL A 687 26.97 8.87 -25.07
CA VAL A 687 25.57 8.41 -25.22
C VAL A 687 24.90 9.18 -26.35
N ASN A 688 24.30 8.49 -27.32
CA ASN A 688 23.69 9.13 -28.47
C ASN A 688 22.18 8.82 -28.56
N LEU A 689 21.34 9.83 -28.63
CA LEU A 689 19.90 9.71 -28.89
C LEU A 689 19.61 10.39 -30.23
N GLU A 690 19.21 9.66 -31.27
CA GLU A 690 19.01 10.24 -32.59
C GLU A 690 17.83 9.73 -33.41
N ASN A 691 17.49 10.40 -34.50
CA ASN A 691 16.51 9.97 -35.52
C ASN A 691 15.13 9.57 -34.93
N ASN A 692 14.35 10.57 -34.51
CA ASN A 692 12.97 10.44 -34.01
C ASN A 692 12.80 9.73 -32.66
N VAL A 693 13.83 9.74 -31.81
CA VAL A 693 13.76 9.26 -30.42
C VAL A 693 12.81 10.09 -29.54
N SER A 694 12.18 9.43 -28.57
CA SER A 694 11.21 10.05 -27.65
C SER A 694 11.07 9.32 -26.32
N GLY A 695 10.96 10.04 -25.21
CA GLY A 695 10.69 9.47 -23.88
C GLY A 695 11.87 8.73 -23.27
N CYS A 696 13.09 8.89 -23.80
CA CYS A 696 14.27 8.24 -23.27
C CYS A 696 14.86 8.99 -22.07
N ILE A 697 15.39 8.25 -21.11
CA ILE A 697 16.05 8.75 -19.91
C ILE A 697 17.52 8.31 -19.93
N VAL A 698 18.42 9.28 -19.87
CA VAL A 698 19.87 9.11 -19.75
C VAL A 698 20.27 9.61 -18.37
N GLU A 699 20.55 8.71 -17.42
CA GLU A 699 20.80 9.09 -16.03
C GLU A 699 21.96 8.38 -15.34
N GLY A 700 22.71 9.07 -14.49
CA GLY A 700 23.77 8.46 -13.69
C GLY A 700 24.96 7.89 -14.49
N ASN A 701 25.01 8.11 -15.81
CA ASN A 701 26.11 7.61 -16.64
C ASN A 701 27.37 8.42 -16.40
N GLU A 702 28.51 7.76 -16.54
CA GLU A 702 29.83 8.37 -16.51
C GLU A 702 30.47 8.28 -17.90
N THR A 703 30.70 9.43 -18.55
CA THR A 703 31.33 9.48 -19.87
C THR A 703 32.68 10.17 -19.79
N ARG A 704 33.73 9.62 -20.41
CA ARG A 704 35.05 10.26 -20.45
C ARG A 704 35.82 10.02 -21.74
N LEU A 705 36.62 11.02 -22.14
CA LEU A 705 37.46 10.98 -23.35
C LEU A 705 36.68 10.87 -24.66
N ASN A 706 35.37 11.13 -24.64
CA ASN A 706 34.54 11.22 -25.84
C ASN A 706 34.62 12.63 -26.45
N THR A 707 34.43 12.80 -27.76
CA THR A 707 34.30 14.13 -28.37
C THR A 707 33.00 14.81 -27.93
N VAL A 708 31.93 14.03 -27.79
CA VAL A 708 30.66 14.46 -27.22
C VAL A 708 30.27 13.52 -26.08
N GLY A 709 30.00 14.05 -24.88
CA GLY A 709 29.58 13.21 -23.75
C GLY A 709 28.20 12.60 -23.99
N VAL A 710 27.18 13.46 -24.16
CA VAL A 710 25.81 13.05 -24.53
C VAL A 710 25.33 13.85 -25.73
N SER A 711 24.79 13.19 -26.74
CA SER A 711 24.17 13.84 -27.91
C SER A 711 22.69 13.51 -28.02
N ILE A 712 21.88 14.52 -28.34
CA ILE A 712 20.50 14.39 -28.79
C ILE A 712 20.39 15.06 -30.17
N ASN A 713 20.07 14.29 -31.20
CA ASN A 713 20.09 14.74 -32.59
C ASN A 713 18.82 14.33 -33.35
N GLN A 714 18.03 15.27 -33.86
CA GLN A 714 16.76 14.95 -34.54
C GLN A 714 15.78 14.15 -33.67
N ALA A 715 15.63 14.51 -32.39
CA ALA A 715 14.65 13.88 -31.50
C ALA A 715 13.23 14.37 -31.78
N ALA A 716 12.27 13.44 -31.83
CA ALA A 716 10.85 13.75 -32.11
C ALA A 716 10.04 14.08 -30.85
N GLY A 717 10.49 13.64 -29.68
CA GLY A 717 9.80 13.87 -28.41
C GLY A 717 10.73 14.27 -27.27
N GLU A 718 10.16 14.43 -26.08
CA GLU A 718 10.88 14.83 -24.88
C GLU A 718 11.78 13.71 -24.39
N ASN A 719 13.07 13.99 -24.23
CA ASN A 719 14.02 13.11 -23.57
C ASN A 719 14.67 13.84 -22.39
N ARG A 720 15.19 13.06 -21.43
CA ARG A 720 15.77 13.56 -20.20
C ARG A 720 17.23 13.11 -20.05
N VAL A 721 18.12 14.06 -19.80
CA VAL A 721 19.54 13.84 -19.48
C VAL A 721 19.77 14.37 -18.08
N GLU A 722 19.86 13.48 -17.08
CA GLU A 722 19.89 13.88 -15.67
C GLU A 722 20.96 13.19 -14.83
N GLY A 723 21.67 13.94 -13.97
CA GLY A 723 22.55 13.32 -12.98
C GLY A 723 23.79 12.62 -13.56
N ASN A 724 24.16 12.86 -14.82
CA ASN A 724 25.32 12.24 -15.46
C ASN A 724 26.63 12.95 -15.07
N ARG A 725 27.74 12.23 -15.13
CA ARG A 725 29.10 12.75 -14.95
C ARG A 725 29.85 12.71 -16.28
N ILE A 726 30.12 13.87 -16.85
CA ILE A 726 30.74 14.01 -18.18
C ILE A 726 32.11 14.65 -18.01
N ARG A 727 33.17 13.91 -18.34
CA ARG A 727 34.55 14.30 -18.06
C ARG A 727 35.40 14.36 -19.32
N ASP A 728 36.29 15.35 -19.41
CA ASP A 728 37.40 15.41 -20.36
C ASP A 728 37.00 15.16 -21.83
N TRP A 729 35.97 15.87 -22.31
CA TRP A 729 35.61 15.78 -23.73
C TRP A 729 36.69 16.41 -24.63
N VAL A 730 36.96 15.77 -25.77
CA VAL A 730 38.19 15.96 -26.55
C VAL A 730 37.96 16.78 -27.82
N ASP A 731 38.86 17.73 -28.14
CA ASP A 731 38.97 18.33 -29.49
C ASP A 731 39.63 17.31 -30.40
N PRO A 732 39.05 16.96 -31.56
CA PRO A 732 39.79 16.24 -32.57
C PRO A 732 40.81 17.14 -33.30
N GLY A 733 40.83 18.46 -33.07
CA GLY A 733 41.72 19.40 -33.76
C GLY A 733 41.42 19.52 -35.26
N SER A 734 40.24 19.09 -35.70
CA SER A 734 39.83 19.06 -37.11
C SER A 734 39.00 20.29 -37.49
N GLN A 735 39.05 20.67 -38.76
CA GLN A 735 38.33 21.83 -39.33
C GLN A 735 36.79 21.64 -39.37
N TYR A 736 36.26 20.57 -38.75
CA TYR A 736 34.91 20.06 -38.94
C TYR A 736 34.21 19.57 -37.66
N SER A 737 34.75 19.74 -36.45
CA SER A 737 34.28 18.96 -35.29
C SER A 737 33.78 19.79 -34.11
N LEU A 738 32.48 19.62 -33.85
CA LEU A 738 31.78 19.94 -32.61
C LEU A 738 32.39 19.13 -31.44
N SER A 739 32.86 19.76 -30.37
CA SER A 739 33.18 19.09 -29.10
C SER A 739 32.30 19.66 -27.99
N ALA A 740 31.54 18.79 -27.32
CA ALA A 740 30.58 19.22 -26.32
C ALA A 740 30.44 18.23 -25.15
N GLY A 741 30.25 18.72 -23.93
CA GLY A 741 29.80 17.84 -22.85
C GLY A 741 28.42 17.25 -23.19
N ILE A 742 27.45 18.11 -23.48
CA ILE A 742 26.11 17.74 -23.96
C ILE A 742 25.79 18.51 -25.25
N ALA A 743 25.29 17.84 -26.28
CA ALA A 743 24.92 18.47 -27.55
C ALA A 743 23.45 18.18 -27.93
N LEU A 744 22.65 19.24 -28.05
CA LEU A 744 21.27 19.21 -28.56
C LEU A 744 21.26 19.81 -29.98
N VAL A 745 21.12 18.95 -30.99
CA VAL A 745 21.29 19.31 -32.40
C VAL A 745 20.16 18.73 -33.28
N GLY A 746 20.12 19.15 -34.56
CA GLY A 746 19.22 18.58 -35.55
C GLY A 746 17.72 18.75 -35.30
N ASP A 747 17.25 19.89 -34.79
CA ASP A 747 15.82 20.13 -34.48
C ASP A 747 15.27 19.15 -33.41
N SER A 748 15.79 19.27 -32.20
CA SER A 748 15.38 18.48 -31.03
C SER A 748 14.71 19.36 -29.96
N PRO A 749 13.45 19.80 -30.12
CA PRO A 749 12.77 20.66 -29.14
C PRO A 749 12.35 19.88 -27.89
N ASN A 750 11.99 20.59 -26.81
CA ASN A 750 11.44 20.01 -25.58
C ASN A 750 12.34 18.99 -24.86
N GLN A 751 13.65 19.21 -24.85
CA GLN A 751 14.59 18.34 -24.12
C GLN A 751 14.85 18.86 -22.72
N THR A 752 15.13 17.96 -21.78
CA THR A 752 15.36 18.29 -20.38
C THR A 752 16.77 17.85 -19.97
N VAL A 753 17.58 18.79 -19.49
CA VAL A 753 18.98 18.57 -19.08
C VAL A 753 19.19 19.10 -17.66
N LEU A 754 19.28 18.20 -16.68
CA LEU A 754 19.22 18.54 -15.26
C LEU A 754 20.34 17.91 -14.44
N ASP A 755 20.84 18.60 -13.42
CA ASP A 755 21.66 17.98 -12.36
C ASP A 755 22.92 17.23 -12.84
N ASN A 756 23.43 17.52 -14.04
CA ASN A 756 24.64 16.87 -14.58
C ASN A 756 25.90 17.57 -14.06
N ILE A 757 27.00 16.81 -13.95
CA ILE A 757 28.33 17.33 -13.60
C ILE A 757 29.22 17.22 -14.83
N LEU A 758 29.63 18.37 -15.37
CA LEU A 758 30.50 18.48 -16.54
C LEU A 758 31.87 18.99 -16.09
N SER A 759 32.94 18.23 -16.29
CA SER A 759 34.30 18.65 -15.96
C SER A 759 35.29 18.43 -17.10
N SER A 760 36.27 19.31 -17.26
CA SER A 760 37.35 19.13 -18.23
C SER A 760 38.64 19.75 -17.72
N ASP A 761 39.75 19.01 -17.77
CA ASP A 761 41.08 19.54 -17.44
C ASP A 761 41.69 20.38 -18.59
N ARG A 762 41.04 20.42 -19.76
CA ARG A 762 41.49 21.17 -20.93
C ARG A 762 40.87 22.58 -20.96
N VAL A 763 41.62 23.57 -21.45
CA VAL A 763 41.10 24.94 -21.63
C VAL A 763 40.01 24.91 -22.69
N VAL A 764 38.78 25.21 -22.29
CA VAL A 764 37.64 25.38 -23.20
C VAL A 764 37.89 26.68 -23.98
N SER A 765 38.15 26.58 -25.29
CA SER A 765 38.48 27.72 -26.15
C SER A 765 37.23 28.52 -26.54
N SER A 766 37.40 29.76 -27.00
CA SER A 766 36.33 30.62 -27.51
C SER A 766 35.95 30.37 -28.97
N THR A 767 36.44 29.29 -29.60
CA THR A 767 35.87 28.83 -30.87
C THR A 767 34.65 27.95 -30.57
N PRO A 768 33.62 27.90 -31.43
CA PRO A 768 32.42 27.07 -31.22
C PRO A 768 32.70 25.55 -31.15
N ASP A 769 33.98 25.17 -31.11
CA ASP A 769 34.47 23.81 -31.25
C ASP A 769 34.62 23.12 -29.90
N HIS A 770 34.51 23.85 -28.77
CA HIS A 770 34.52 23.29 -27.41
C HIS A 770 33.54 23.97 -26.46
N VAL A 771 32.44 23.31 -26.10
CA VAL A 771 31.44 23.88 -25.17
C VAL A 771 30.98 22.86 -24.13
N ALA A 772 30.47 23.30 -22.98
CA ALA A 772 29.92 22.39 -21.98
C ALA A 772 28.55 21.85 -22.43
N ILE A 773 27.64 22.76 -22.82
CA ILE A 773 26.35 22.40 -23.42
C ILE A 773 26.17 23.20 -24.71
N LEU A 774 25.86 22.49 -25.80
CA LEU A 774 25.49 23.09 -27.08
C LEU A 774 23.99 22.91 -27.34
N VAL A 775 23.32 23.98 -27.77
CA VAL A 775 21.93 23.92 -28.25
C VAL A 775 21.85 24.59 -29.62
N SER A 776 21.48 23.83 -30.66
CA SER A 776 21.26 24.40 -31.99
C SER A 776 19.98 25.23 -32.04
N ALA A 777 19.92 26.21 -32.96
CA ALA A 777 18.79 27.14 -33.05
C ALA A 777 17.43 26.44 -33.20
N GLY A 778 17.35 25.36 -34.00
CA GLY A 778 16.11 24.61 -34.17
C GLY A 778 15.76 23.67 -33.01
N SER A 779 16.72 23.39 -32.11
CA SER A 779 16.49 22.61 -30.89
C SER A 779 16.10 23.49 -29.69
N ALA A 780 16.35 24.80 -29.74
CA ALA A 780 16.10 25.72 -28.62
C ALA A 780 14.64 25.74 -28.05
N PRO A 781 13.58 25.57 -28.86
CA PRO A 781 12.21 25.65 -28.33
C PRO A 781 11.91 24.59 -27.26
N GLY A 782 11.45 25.04 -26.08
CA GLY A 782 10.99 24.15 -25.00
C GLY A 782 12.08 23.40 -24.25
N VAL A 783 13.36 23.63 -24.57
CA VAL A 783 14.48 23.01 -23.84
C VAL A 783 14.61 23.59 -22.43
N THR A 784 14.74 22.70 -21.45
CA THR A 784 15.00 23.05 -20.04
C THR A 784 16.42 22.63 -19.67
N ILE A 785 17.24 23.60 -19.25
CA ILE A 785 18.59 23.36 -18.72
C ILE A 785 18.64 23.98 -17.32
N ASP A 786 18.77 23.15 -16.28
CA ASP A 786 18.76 23.62 -14.89
C ASP A 786 19.68 22.77 -13.99
N ARG A 787 20.23 23.38 -12.94
CA ARG A 787 21.06 22.72 -11.90
C ARG A 787 22.27 21.90 -12.39
N ASN A 788 22.80 22.18 -13.59
CA ASN A 788 24.04 21.54 -14.06
C ASN A 788 25.28 22.22 -13.44
N THR A 789 26.26 21.41 -13.04
CA THR A 789 27.54 21.86 -12.44
C THR A 789 28.66 21.78 -13.47
N TYR A 790 29.52 22.80 -13.51
CA TYR A 790 30.59 22.93 -14.51
C TYR A 790 31.95 23.13 -13.83
N TRP A 791 32.97 22.37 -14.25
CA TRP A 791 34.33 22.45 -13.72
C TRP A 791 35.40 22.36 -14.82
N TYR A 792 35.84 23.51 -15.34
CA TYR A 792 36.90 23.57 -16.37
C TYR A 792 37.64 24.92 -16.38
N PRO A 793 38.89 24.99 -16.85
CA PRO A 793 39.64 26.23 -16.98
C PRO A 793 39.12 27.10 -18.14
N VAL A 794 38.95 28.41 -17.88
CA VAL A 794 38.50 29.42 -18.86
C VAL A 794 39.70 30.25 -19.33
N ALA A 795 39.83 30.51 -20.63
CA ALA A 795 40.91 31.33 -21.18
C ALA A 795 40.84 32.81 -20.70
N PRO A 796 41.95 33.46 -20.31
CA PRO A 796 41.95 34.82 -19.75
C PRO A 796 41.52 35.97 -20.68
N ASP A 797 41.58 35.80 -22.00
CA ASP A 797 41.66 36.89 -22.98
C ASP A 797 40.37 37.16 -23.80
N HIS A 798 39.26 36.45 -23.56
CA HIS A 798 38.05 36.56 -24.38
C HIS A 798 36.72 36.61 -23.61
N MET A 799 36.57 37.59 -22.71
CA MET A 799 35.25 38.05 -22.25
C MET A 799 34.53 38.84 -23.36
N GLY A 800 33.99 38.15 -24.37
CA GLY A 800 33.38 38.78 -25.56
C GLY A 800 32.06 38.15 -25.98
N TYR A 801 30.97 38.90 -25.80
CA TYR A 801 29.58 38.75 -26.29
C TYR A 801 29.38 38.03 -27.63
N TRP A 802 28.41 37.09 -27.73
CA TRP A 802 27.48 36.89 -28.88
C TRP A 802 26.24 36.05 -28.45
N GLY A 803 25.03 36.59 -28.66
CA GLY A 803 23.74 35.85 -28.64
C GLY A 803 22.88 35.97 -27.37
N PRO A 804 21.54 35.85 -27.46
CA PRO A 804 20.57 36.53 -26.60
C PRO A 804 19.93 35.53 -25.64
N THR A 805 20.67 35.16 -24.62
CA THR A 805 20.08 34.57 -23.41
C THR A 805 20.86 35.12 -22.24
N ARG A 806 20.12 35.65 -21.26
CA ARG A 806 20.64 36.39 -20.11
C ARG A 806 21.68 35.55 -19.36
N GLN A 807 22.88 36.11 -19.16
CA GLN A 807 23.92 35.56 -18.28
C GLN A 807 23.48 35.60 -16.81
N PHE A 808 23.85 34.57 -16.07
CA PHE A 808 24.39 34.74 -14.72
C PHE A 808 25.89 34.46 -14.77
N LEU A 809 26.70 35.45 -14.41
CA LEU A 809 28.14 35.33 -14.17
C LEU A 809 28.47 36.01 -12.84
N SER A 810 29.20 35.34 -11.95
CA SER A 810 30.22 36.01 -11.12
C SER A 810 31.30 35.04 -10.62
N PHE A 811 32.54 35.47 -10.82
CA PHE A 811 33.86 34.89 -10.48
C PHE A 811 34.19 34.98 -8.97
N PRO A 812 35.46 34.87 -8.54
CA PRO A 812 36.32 33.71 -8.33
C PRO A 812 36.57 33.47 -6.81
N GLU A 813 36.11 32.36 -6.27
CA GLU A 813 36.71 31.57 -5.17
C GLU A 813 35.70 30.48 -4.85
N TRP A 814 36.12 29.23 -5.05
CA TRP A 814 35.51 27.97 -4.61
C TRP A 814 34.17 28.06 -3.86
N GLN A 815 33.04 27.76 -4.52
CA GLN A 815 31.97 26.85 -4.05
C GLN A 815 30.74 26.84 -4.97
N SER A 816 30.02 25.71 -4.92
CA SER A 816 28.86 25.26 -5.70
C SER A 816 27.69 26.25 -5.82
N ALA A 817 27.02 26.26 -6.98
CA ALA A 817 25.77 26.99 -7.19
C ALA A 817 24.64 26.04 -7.65
N THR A 818 23.50 26.05 -6.94
CA THR A 818 22.23 25.41 -7.29
C THR A 818 21.11 26.45 -7.23
N GLY A 819 20.21 26.51 -8.22
CA GLY A 819 19.00 27.34 -8.13
C GLY A 819 18.08 27.30 -9.35
N GLN A 820 16.80 26.98 -9.09
CA GLN A 820 15.63 26.98 -10.00
C GLN A 820 15.21 28.38 -10.46
N ASP A 821 14.47 28.47 -11.57
CA ASP A 821 13.06 28.95 -11.54
C ASP A 821 12.31 28.77 -12.88
N GLY A 822 11.04 28.39 -12.75
CA GLY A 822 10.09 28.27 -13.85
C GLY A 822 9.38 29.59 -14.19
N ASN A 823 9.12 29.80 -15.48
CA ASN A 823 7.84 30.26 -16.04
C ASN A 823 8.02 30.58 -17.53
N GLY A 824 7.11 30.06 -18.36
CA GLY A 824 7.10 30.29 -19.79
C GLY A 824 6.84 31.74 -20.18
N ALA A 825 7.62 32.23 -21.15
CA ALA A 825 7.18 33.16 -22.19
C ALA A 825 8.22 33.14 -23.34
N TRP A 826 7.71 32.98 -24.56
CA TRP A 826 8.47 33.03 -25.82
C TRP A 826 8.85 34.47 -26.20
N ALA A 827 10.05 34.68 -26.79
CA ALA A 827 10.28 35.38 -28.08
C ALA A 827 11.73 35.92 -28.26
N ASN A 828 12.40 35.43 -29.32
CA ASN A 828 13.28 36.07 -30.34
C ASN A 828 13.95 37.45 -30.12
N PRO A 829 15.08 37.75 -30.80
CA PRO A 829 16.00 36.88 -31.57
C PRO A 829 17.26 36.56 -30.79
#